data_AF-A0A2M9HBE9-F1
#
_entry.id   AF-A0A2M9HBE9-F1
#
_cell.length_a   1.000
_cell.length_b   1.000
_cell.length_c   1.000
_cell.angle_alpha   90.00
_cell.angle_beta   90.00
_cell.angle_gamma   90.00
#
_symmetry.space_group_name_H-M   'P 1'
#
loop_
_entity.id
_entity.type
_entity.pdbx_description
1 polymer ?
#
loop_
_entity_poly.entity_id
_entity_poly.type
_entity_poly.pdbx_seq_one_letter_code
_entity_poly.pdbx_strand_id
1 'polypeptide(L)'
;MQPAEVMGRCGRDGTGNGTETCIDGSGESVGNVLRLVKRDLLRLLRVPAAWVICVGLVVIPSLYAWFNIVGFWDPYGNTKSIQVAVANEDEGTNSDMLGKLNLGDQIVESMKSNDQLGWHFVSRADALDEVKSGRSYAAFVIPKDFSRNLATLVSGDFKQPKLEYYVNEKANAIAPKITDIGSTTLDTQINNTFVSTASQVITATVNDKIAQVQGKARTAQSNATKTLGKSVGNLQSARDSIADLDATVAAARTKAAGAKTTLTQAQKQAAVLSQGLQGTSKLLTSTSNDLTKFSSSMSSTLDQGSRLLSQSSSKANVSVGTVAGKITAAKGTVDSAIETGKSVNERNAEVIAALESIEQSLPENSTVRSQLHQLINGRNGDGVTGLKHENAAAKQTLDNLSTLSDDTGRTATSVAGATNSLDTAVRNTLTTVDGYRATLGDTTMPQVNSGLAQLSSTASGLSGAIERQQGLVDQTSAVLDQLDSTLATTAKALEQTDATLGDIETDLKTAQTDVTALSTSDAWKKLTSSGKLDATKIADFMFSPTTLKTDTLFPVNSYGSGMAPLFTDLSLWVGAFVLMVIVKLEVDDEGIDGLTIGQSYLGRWLLFAMFAIAQGVICCVGDLIIGVQAANVPAFIATGALTSLTYLSITYSLSTTFQHVGKALCVLLIIVQIPGASGLYPIEMMPGFFRHLYPFFPFTYSIDALRETIGGFYENHYATAIGHLFVFIVASFILGLALRPYLTNLNRLFAREIEQSDIIIGEKIETPFRRYRFSQAIRALSNRTEYRAAIHHRAMKFARLYPRLKIGAIVAGIIVPIALIVLFSVSSNFVDASRKVVILAAWALWILLMIGFLIAIEYIRDNIQRQMMLGSMKDEDIRALFSVRSRLRGLALPMVAPRAASGDANARRPKHTASDAAAGSATNSATNSPGGSGNDDNAANDGNGNGKEM
;
A
#
# COMPACT_ATOMS: atom_id res chain seq x y z
N MET A 1 -6.63 -39.06 -50.02
CA MET A 1 -7.97 -39.28 -50.61
C MET A 1 -8.44 -37.97 -51.22
N GLN A 2 -8.81 -37.99 -52.50
CA GLN A 2 -9.30 -36.83 -53.26
C GLN A 2 -10.58 -36.24 -52.64
N PRO A 3 -10.85 -34.92 -52.74
CA PRO A 3 -12.15 -34.38 -52.39
C PRO A 3 -13.10 -34.45 -53.58
N ALA A 4 -14.29 -35.00 -53.32
CA ALA A 4 -15.41 -35.06 -54.24
C ALA A 4 -16.14 -33.69 -54.30
N GLU A 5 -16.57 -33.32 -55.50
CA GLU A 5 -17.48 -32.22 -55.79
C GLU A 5 -18.85 -32.43 -55.14
N VAL A 6 -19.42 -31.38 -54.55
CA VAL A 6 -20.85 -31.27 -54.27
C VAL A 6 -21.33 -29.93 -54.82
N MET A 7 -21.95 -29.99 -56.01
CA MET A 7 -22.76 -28.92 -56.58
C MET A 7 -24.09 -28.81 -55.82
N GLY A 8 -24.37 -27.64 -55.23
CA GLY A 8 -25.72 -27.26 -54.82
C GLY A 8 -26.49 -26.70 -56.02
N ARG A 9 -27.54 -27.42 -56.43
CA ARG A 9 -28.50 -27.02 -57.48
C ARG A 9 -29.21 -25.72 -57.09
N CYS A 10 -29.18 -24.72 -57.97
CA CYS A 10 -30.14 -23.62 -57.95
C CYS A 10 -31.21 -23.94 -59.00
N GLY A 11 -32.44 -24.19 -58.54
CA GLY A 11 -33.60 -24.45 -59.38
C GLY A 11 -34.00 -23.17 -60.12
N ARG A 12 -34.18 -23.29 -61.43
CA ARG A 12 -34.58 -22.20 -62.32
C ARG A 12 -36.06 -22.38 -62.61
N ASP A 13 -36.92 -21.68 -61.88
CA ASP A 13 -38.32 -21.54 -62.28
C ASP A 13 -38.46 -20.35 -63.22
N GLY A 14 -38.80 -20.67 -64.46
CA GLY A 14 -39.05 -19.71 -65.51
C GLY A 14 -40.43 -19.11 -65.38
N THR A 15 -40.52 -17.87 -64.90
CA THR A 15 -41.46 -16.87 -65.41
C THR A 15 -40.83 -15.50 -65.20
N GLY A 16 -40.74 -14.72 -66.28
CA GLY A 16 -40.14 -13.40 -66.25
C GLY A 16 -41.05 -12.39 -65.55
N ASN A 17 -40.69 -11.96 -64.34
CA ASN A 17 -40.74 -10.56 -63.93
C ASN A 17 -39.91 -10.40 -62.65
N GLY A 18 -38.96 -9.47 -62.67
CA GLY A 18 -38.03 -9.25 -61.57
C GLY A 18 -38.67 -8.45 -60.44
N THR A 19 -38.89 -9.09 -59.29
CA THR A 19 -38.87 -8.47 -57.96
C THR A 19 -38.58 -9.57 -56.94
N GLU A 20 -37.30 -9.82 -56.65
CA GLU A 20 -36.92 -10.51 -55.40
C GLU A 20 -36.99 -9.50 -54.26
N THR A 21 -38.01 -9.63 -53.42
CA THR A 21 -38.08 -8.97 -52.12
C THR A 21 -37.07 -9.63 -51.19
N CYS A 22 -35.94 -8.96 -50.93
CA CYS A 22 -35.03 -9.31 -49.84
C CYS A 22 -35.75 -9.09 -48.49
N ILE A 23 -36.06 -10.17 -47.79
CA ILE A 23 -36.53 -10.12 -46.41
C ILE A 23 -35.35 -9.77 -45.48
N ASP A 24 -35.65 -8.89 -44.53
CA ASP A 24 -34.78 -8.26 -43.54
C ASP A 24 -33.85 -9.23 -42.76
N GLY A 25 -32.54 -8.91 -42.74
CA GLY A 25 -31.46 -9.73 -42.15
C GLY A 25 -31.37 -9.72 -40.61
N SER A 26 -32.33 -9.12 -39.92
CA SER A 26 -32.43 -9.14 -38.45
C SER A 26 -33.04 -10.46 -37.92
N GLY A 27 -33.97 -11.07 -38.68
CA GLY A 27 -34.72 -12.28 -38.30
C GLY A 27 -33.94 -13.60 -38.40
N GLU A 28 -32.96 -13.70 -39.30
CA GLU A 28 -32.11 -14.89 -39.42
C GLU A 28 -31.12 -15.04 -38.25
N SER A 29 -30.76 -13.93 -37.59
CA SER A 29 -29.75 -13.92 -36.53
C SER A 29 -30.19 -14.60 -35.23
N VAL A 30 -31.44 -14.36 -34.81
CA VAL A 30 -32.08 -14.95 -33.63
C VAL A 30 -32.50 -16.39 -33.91
N GLY A 31 -32.91 -16.67 -35.16
CA GLY A 31 -33.28 -18.02 -35.61
C GLY A 31 -32.16 -19.05 -35.41
N ASN A 32 -30.92 -18.69 -35.72
CA ASN A 32 -29.78 -19.60 -35.55
C ASN A 32 -29.44 -19.89 -34.07
N VAL A 33 -29.58 -18.90 -33.20
CA VAL A 33 -29.37 -19.07 -31.74
C VAL A 33 -30.42 -20.02 -31.16
N LEU A 34 -31.70 -19.82 -31.49
CA LEU A 34 -32.79 -20.68 -31.02
C LEU A 34 -32.71 -22.09 -31.61
N ARG A 35 -32.31 -22.23 -32.88
CA ARG A 35 -32.06 -23.55 -33.50
C ARG A 35 -30.95 -24.31 -32.76
N LEU A 36 -29.87 -23.62 -32.39
CA LEU A 36 -28.77 -24.18 -31.61
C LEU A 36 -29.25 -24.67 -30.24
N VAL A 37 -29.95 -23.82 -29.48
CA VAL A 37 -30.51 -24.19 -28.16
C VAL A 37 -31.45 -25.40 -28.29
N LYS A 38 -32.35 -25.36 -29.28
CA LYS A 38 -33.29 -26.46 -29.54
C LYS A 38 -32.57 -27.77 -29.87
N ARG A 39 -31.53 -27.71 -30.72
CA ARG A 39 -30.70 -28.88 -31.07
C ARG A 39 -30.04 -29.49 -29.84
N ASP A 40 -29.37 -28.66 -29.05
CA ASP A 40 -28.63 -29.13 -27.88
C ASP A 40 -29.57 -29.66 -26.79
N LEU A 41 -30.73 -29.03 -26.62
CA LEU A 41 -31.77 -29.55 -25.73
C LEU A 41 -32.26 -30.91 -26.21
N LEU A 42 -32.62 -31.07 -27.49
CA LEU A 42 -33.06 -32.36 -28.04
C LEU A 42 -32.01 -33.46 -27.92
N ARG A 43 -30.72 -33.12 -28.07
CA ARG A 43 -29.60 -34.06 -27.84
C ARG A 43 -29.60 -34.55 -26.39
N LEU A 44 -29.79 -33.63 -25.45
CA LEU A 44 -29.85 -33.93 -24.03
C LEU A 44 -31.08 -34.78 -23.68
N LEU A 45 -32.25 -34.49 -24.28
CA LEU A 45 -33.47 -35.29 -24.08
C LEU A 45 -33.29 -36.73 -24.57
N ARG A 46 -32.50 -36.95 -25.63
CA ARG A 46 -32.34 -38.25 -26.30
C ARG A 46 -31.41 -39.22 -25.57
N VAL A 47 -30.59 -38.74 -24.62
CA VAL A 47 -29.60 -39.56 -23.90
C VAL A 47 -30.04 -39.75 -22.44
N PRO A 48 -30.63 -40.91 -22.06
CA PRO A 48 -31.09 -41.19 -20.69
C PRO A 48 -30.05 -40.93 -19.59
N ALA A 49 -28.79 -41.30 -19.82
CA ALA A 49 -27.71 -41.07 -18.86
C ALA A 49 -27.40 -39.58 -18.62
N ALA A 50 -27.61 -38.73 -19.63
CA ALA A 50 -27.39 -37.28 -19.50
C ALA A 50 -28.39 -36.65 -18.51
N TRP A 51 -29.60 -37.21 -18.40
CA TRP A 51 -30.61 -36.73 -17.45
C TRP A 51 -30.20 -36.89 -16.00
N VAL A 52 -29.56 -38.01 -15.64
CA VAL A 52 -29.04 -38.23 -14.28
C VAL A 52 -28.02 -37.15 -13.94
N ILE A 53 -27.12 -36.86 -14.87
CA ILE A 53 -26.12 -35.79 -14.72
C ILE A 53 -26.81 -34.42 -14.61
N CYS A 54 -27.81 -34.15 -15.46
CA CYS A 54 -28.55 -32.88 -15.45
C CYS A 54 -29.31 -32.64 -14.15
N VAL A 55 -30.00 -33.66 -13.62
CA VAL A 55 -30.65 -33.59 -12.31
C VAL A 55 -29.61 -33.34 -11.22
N GLY A 56 -28.48 -34.07 -11.27
CA GLY A 56 -27.37 -33.84 -10.35
C GLY A 56 -26.85 -32.40 -10.40
N LEU A 57 -26.61 -31.87 -11.60
CA LEU A 57 -26.16 -30.49 -11.81
C LEU A 57 -27.13 -29.45 -11.23
N VAL A 58 -28.43 -29.71 -11.28
CA VAL A 58 -29.45 -28.77 -10.80
C VAL A 58 -29.67 -28.89 -9.29
N VAL A 59 -29.66 -30.10 -8.72
CA VAL A 59 -30.07 -30.36 -7.34
C VAL A 59 -28.91 -30.39 -6.35
N ILE A 60 -27.75 -30.96 -6.73
CA ILE A 60 -26.61 -31.14 -5.82
C ILE A 60 -26.14 -29.81 -5.19
N PRO A 61 -26.03 -28.70 -5.93
CA PRO A 61 -25.63 -27.43 -5.33
C PRO A 61 -26.56 -27.01 -4.20
N SER A 62 -27.88 -27.16 -4.38
CA SER A 62 -28.91 -26.75 -3.40
C SER A 62 -28.81 -27.53 -2.09
N LEU A 63 -28.36 -28.79 -2.13
CA LEU A 63 -28.13 -29.59 -0.92
C LEU A 63 -27.14 -28.90 0.03
N TYR A 64 -26.12 -28.21 -0.50
CA TYR A 64 -25.19 -27.46 0.33
C TYR A 64 -25.91 -26.36 1.13
N ALA A 65 -26.78 -25.58 0.48
CA ALA A 65 -27.53 -24.55 1.17
C ALA A 65 -28.42 -25.17 2.25
N TRP A 66 -29.21 -26.18 1.88
CA TRP A 66 -30.18 -26.82 2.76
C TRP A 66 -29.56 -27.43 4.01
N PHE A 67 -28.49 -28.22 3.87
CA PHE A 67 -27.83 -28.84 5.03
C PHE A 67 -27.21 -27.80 5.95
N ASN A 68 -26.64 -26.72 5.41
CA ASN A 68 -26.08 -25.65 6.23
C ASN A 68 -27.17 -24.81 6.90
N ILE A 69 -28.24 -24.44 6.21
CA ILE A 69 -29.37 -23.70 6.78
C ILE A 69 -30.01 -24.49 7.93
N VAL A 70 -30.23 -25.80 7.75
CA VAL A 70 -30.75 -26.68 8.81
C VAL A 70 -29.74 -26.81 9.95
N GLY A 71 -28.44 -26.96 9.65
CA GLY A 71 -27.39 -27.04 10.67
C GLY A 71 -27.27 -25.77 11.52
N PHE A 72 -27.58 -24.61 10.93
CA PHE A 72 -27.63 -23.31 11.59
C PHE A 72 -29.06 -22.86 11.94
N TRP A 73 -30.05 -23.75 11.95
CA TRP A 73 -31.44 -23.35 12.14
C TRP A 73 -31.67 -22.63 13.48
N ASP A 74 -31.16 -23.25 14.55
CA ASP A 74 -31.18 -22.70 15.90
C ASP A 74 -29.94 -23.18 16.69
N PRO A 75 -28.78 -22.54 16.51
CA PRO A 75 -27.56 -22.90 17.24
C PRO A 75 -27.66 -22.59 18.74
N TYR A 76 -28.71 -21.89 19.18
CA TYR A 76 -28.91 -21.46 20.57
C TYR A 76 -30.04 -22.24 21.29
N GLY A 77 -30.83 -23.04 20.58
CA GLY A 77 -31.92 -23.82 21.18
C GLY A 77 -31.47 -25.02 22.00
N ASN A 78 -30.24 -25.51 21.80
CA ASN A 78 -29.67 -26.67 22.49
C ASN A 78 -28.51 -26.31 23.45
N THR A 79 -28.61 -25.18 24.12
CA THR A 79 -27.57 -24.69 25.04
C THR A 79 -27.43 -25.52 26.33
N LYS A 80 -28.38 -26.42 26.62
CA LYS A 80 -28.28 -27.42 27.72
C LYS A 80 -27.02 -28.28 27.67
N SER A 81 -26.48 -28.52 26.47
CA SER A 81 -25.25 -29.29 26.29
C SER A 81 -23.98 -28.51 26.64
N ILE A 82 -24.07 -27.19 26.82
CA ILE A 82 -22.95 -26.35 27.25
C ILE A 82 -22.83 -26.47 28.76
N GLN A 83 -21.81 -27.18 29.21
CA GLN A 83 -21.54 -27.40 30.63
C GLN A 83 -20.98 -26.13 31.28
N VAL A 84 -21.62 -25.71 32.37
CA VAL A 84 -21.23 -24.52 33.14
C VAL A 84 -21.13 -24.89 34.61
N ALA A 85 -19.91 -24.83 35.14
CA ALA A 85 -19.63 -25.17 36.52
C ALA A 85 -20.07 -24.03 37.45
N VAL A 86 -20.67 -24.38 38.60
CA VAL A 86 -21.03 -23.40 39.63
C VAL A 86 -20.44 -23.83 40.95
N ALA A 87 -19.66 -22.95 41.57
CA ALA A 87 -19.11 -23.15 42.91
C ALA A 87 -19.67 -22.10 43.87
N ASN A 88 -20.27 -22.56 44.97
CA ASN A 88 -20.78 -21.70 46.02
C ASN A 88 -19.87 -21.79 47.26
N GLU A 89 -19.22 -20.69 47.61
CA GLU A 89 -18.42 -20.56 48.83
C GLU A 89 -19.10 -19.64 49.86
N ASP A 90 -20.27 -19.08 49.56
CA ASP A 90 -20.97 -18.12 50.44
C ASP A 90 -21.31 -18.75 51.80
N GLU A 91 -20.81 -18.14 52.88
CA GLU A 91 -21.03 -18.63 54.25
C GLU A 91 -22.37 -18.12 54.83
N GLY A 92 -23.08 -17.28 54.08
CA GLY A 92 -24.28 -16.59 54.55
C GLY A 92 -23.95 -15.49 55.55
N THR A 93 -24.98 -14.84 56.09
CA THR A 93 -24.87 -13.79 57.09
C THR A 93 -26.09 -13.75 58.00
N ASN A 94 -25.93 -13.24 59.22
CA ASN A 94 -27.02 -12.94 60.13
C ASN A 94 -27.08 -11.43 60.31
N SER A 95 -28.23 -10.82 60.05
CA SER A 95 -28.47 -9.40 60.27
C SER A 95 -29.68 -9.20 61.18
N ASP A 96 -29.58 -8.24 62.11
CA ASP A 96 -30.61 -7.95 63.11
C ASP A 96 -31.97 -7.57 62.48
N MET A 97 -31.97 -7.06 61.24
CA MET A 97 -33.19 -6.70 60.49
C MET A 97 -33.59 -7.72 59.42
N LEU A 98 -32.67 -8.56 58.93
CA LEU A 98 -32.91 -9.52 57.83
C LEU A 98 -32.96 -10.99 58.29
N GLY A 99 -32.63 -11.27 59.55
CA GLY A 99 -32.49 -12.63 60.05
C GLY A 99 -31.30 -13.36 59.42
N LYS A 100 -31.36 -14.70 59.38
CA LYS A 100 -30.37 -15.55 58.73
C LYS A 100 -30.58 -15.52 57.22
N LEU A 101 -29.60 -15.00 56.49
CA LEU A 101 -29.63 -14.82 55.04
C LEU A 101 -28.48 -15.61 54.39
N ASN A 102 -28.81 -16.57 53.53
CA ASN A 102 -27.84 -17.25 52.66
C ASN A 102 -28.33 -17.17 51.22
N LEU A 103 -27.77 -16.23 50.47
CA LEU A 103 -28.12 -15.96 49.09
C LEU A 103 -27.39 -16.86 48.12
N GLY A 104 -26.16 -17.28 48.43
CA GLY A 104 -25.45 -18.27 47.62
C GLY A 104 -26.28 -19.56 47.44
N ASP A 105 -26.87 -20.06 48.53
CA ASP A 105 -27.74 -21.25 48.47
C ASP A 105 -29.02 -21.00 47.66
N GLN A 106 -29.61 -19.81 47.76
CA GLN A 106 -30.81 -19.44 46.99
C GLN A 106 -30.53 -19.29 45.48
N ILE A 107 -29.35 -18.77 45.13
CA ILE A 107 -28.89 -18.67 43.74
C ILE A 107 -28.63 -20.08 43.19
N VAL A 108 -27.94 -20.95 43.94
CA VAL A 108 -27.71 -22.35 43.56
C VAL A 108 -29.03 -23.08 43.33
N GLU A 109 -30.01 -22.90 44.20
CA GLU A 109 -31.32 -23.57 44.05
C GLU A 109 -32.10 -23.01 42.84
N SER A 110 -32.05 -21.70 42.61
CA SER A 110 -32.63 -21.08 41.41
C SER A 110 -31.98 -21.61 40.13
N MET A 111 -30.66 -21.81 40.12
CA MET A 111 -29.94 -22.36 38.97
C MET A 111 -30.27 -23.81 38.68
N LYS A 112 -30.49 -24.64 39.71
CA LYS A 112 -30.94 -26.02 39.52
C LYS A 112 -32.29 -26.11 38.81
N SER A 113 -33.13 -25.08 38.96
CA SER A 113 -34.42 -24.98 38.27
C SER A 113 -34.34 -24.37 36.86
N ASN A 114 -33.18 -23.80 36.48
CA ASN A 114 -32.96 -23.17 35.18
C ASN A 114 -32.34 -24.16 34.20
N ASP A 115 -33.11 -24.59 33.20
CA ASP A 115 -32.61 -25.53 32.18
C ASP A 115 -32.04 -24.84 30.93
N GLN A 116 -31.66 -23.56 30.97
CA GLN A 116 -31.14 -22.90 29.75
C GLN A 116 -29.71 -23.35 29.42
N LEU A 117 -28.90 -23.66 30.44
CA LEU A 117 -27.52 -24.12 30.30
C LEU A 117 -27.33 -25.43 31.09
N GLY A 118 -26.27 -26.18 30.77
CA GLY A 118 -25.91 -27.40 31.48
C GLY A 118 -25.23 -27.09 32.80
N TRP A 119 -25.98 -26.57 33.78
CA TRP A 119 -25.43 -26.23 35.09
C TRP A 119 -25.07 -27.48 35.89
N HIS A 120 -23.88 -27.49 36.47
CA HIS A 120 -23.49 -28.50 37.44
C HIS A 120 -22.66 -27.89 38.55
N PHE A 121 -22.83 -28.42 39.75
CA PHE A 121 -22.35 -27.79 40.98
C PHE A 121 -21.16 -28.57 41.52
N VAL A 122 -20.04 -27.89 41.68
CA VAL A 122 -18.75 -28.49 42.04
C VAL A 122 -17.98 -27.59 43.01
N SER A 123 -16.88 -28.08 43.57
CA SER A 123 -16.01 -27.25 44.41
C SER A 123 -15.33 -26.16 43.59
N ARG A 124 -14.87 -25.07 44.22
CA ARG A 124 -14.13 -24.01 43.52
C ARG A 124 -12.90 -24.54 42.77
N ALA A 125 -12.19 -25.50 43.36
CA ALA A 125 -11.01 -26.09 42.74
C ALA A 125 -11.38 -26.89 41.48
N ASP A 126 -12.45 -27.68 41.54
CA ASP A 126 -12.94 -28.48 40.41
C ASP A 126 -13.53 -27.58 39.31
N ALA A 127 -14.28 -26.54 39.67
CA ALA A 127 -14.83 -25.57 38.72
C ALA A 127 -13.71 -24.93 37.87
N LEU A 128 -12.62 -24.51 38.51
CA LEU A 128 -11.47 -23.92 37.82
C LEU A 128 -10.69 -24.95 37.01
N ASP A 129 -10.55 -26.19 37.48
CA ASP A 129 -9.89 -27.26 36.73
C ASP A 129 -10.71 -27.68 35.50
N GLU A 130 -12.02 -27.76 35.61
CA GLU A 130 -12.92 -28.08 34.51
C GLU A 130 -12.94 -27.01 33.43
N VAL A 131 -12.94 -25.73 33.82
CA VAL A 131 -12.80 -24.63 32.86
C VAL A 131 -11.43 -24.68 32.19
N LYS A 132 -10.34 -24.92 32.93
CA LYS A 132 -8.99 -25.05 32.34
C LYS A 132 -8.84 -26.25 31.42
N SER A 133 -9.43 -27.39 31.78
CA SER A 133 -9.38 -28.63 31.01
C SER A 133 -10.37 -28.67 29.84
N GLY A 134 -11.34 -27.75 29.80
CA GLY A 134 -12.37 -27.69 28.76
C GLY A 134 -13.53 -28.67 28.98
N ARG A 135 -13.63 -29.30 30.16
CA ARG A 135 -14.82 -30.07 30.56
C ARG A 135 -16.03 -29.17 30.81
N SER A 136 -15.76 -27.95 31.26
CA SER A 136 -16.75 -26.87 31.42
C SER A 136 -16.33 -25.68 30.56
N TYR A 137 -17.29 -25.03 29.89
CA TYR A 137 -17.01 -23.85 29.05
C TYR A 137 -16.83 -22.59 29.89
N ALA A 138 -17.54 -22.52 31.01
CA ALA A 138 -17.44 -21.44 31.98
C ALA A 138 -17.64 -21.94 33.41
N ALA A 139 -17.22 -21.13 34.38
CA ALA A 139 -17.48 -21.32 35.80
C ALA A 139 -17.93 -20.02 36.45
N PHE A 140 -18.94 -20.12 37.32
CA PHE A 140 -19.38 -19.06 38.21
C PHE A 140 -18.98 -19.42 39.64
N VAL A 141 -18.25 -18.55 40.32
CA VAL A 141 -17.85 -18.72 41.73
C VAL A 141 -18.52 -17.63 42.56
N ILE A 142 -19.35 -18.05 43.51
CA ILE A 142 -20.00 -17.17 44.50
C ILE A 142 -19.05 -17.07 45.71
N PRO A 143 -18.46 -15.88 46.00
CA PRO A 143 -17.49 -15.72 47.08
C PRO A 143 -18.08 -15.84 48.49
N LYS A 144 -17.22 -16.08 49.49
CA LYS A 144 -17.59 -16.27 50.90
C LYS A 144 -18.35 -15.13 51.55
N ASP A 145 -18.12 -13.91 51.08
CA ASP A 145 -18.67 -12.67 51.61
C ASP A 145 -19.88 -12.17 50.81
N PHE A 146 -20.39 -12.95 49.85
CA PHE A 146 -21.47 -12.54 48.95
C PHE A 146 -22.74 -12.11 49.70
N SER A 147 -23.27 -12.94 50.61
CA SER A 147 -24.43 -12.57 51.43
C SER A 147 -24.15 -11.43 52.40
N ARG A 148 -22.94 -11.40 52.97
CA ARG A 148 -22.51 -10.39 53.95
C ARG A 148 -22.45 -9.00 53.33
N ASN A 149 -21.85 -8.89 52.15
CA ASN A 149 -21.75 -7.64 51.41
C ASN A 149 -23.13 -7.11 51.05
N LEU A 150 -24.07 -7.97 50.63
CA LEU A 150 -25.42 -7.50 50.32
C LEU A 150 -26.20 -7.03 51.56
N ALA A 151 -26.01 -7.66 52.72
CA ALA A 151 -26.63 -7.23 53.97
C ALA A 151 -26.19 -5.83 54.44
N THR A 152 -25.04 -5.32 53.96
CA THR A 152 -24.55 -3.99 54.31
C THR A 152 -25.42 -2.84 53.80
N LEU A 153 -26.32 -3.12 52.84
CA LEU A 153 -27.26 -2.14 52.31
C LEU A 153 -28.22 -1.61 53.38
N VAL A 154 -28.61 -2.47 54.33
CA VAL A 154 -29.55 -2.11 55.40
C VAL A 154 -28.81 -1.42 56.56
N SER A 155 -27.50 -1.60 56.68
CA SER A 155 -26.67 -0.99 57.73
C SER A 155 -26.05 0.36 57.34
N GLY A 156 -26.20 0.82 56.09
CA GLY A 156 -25.78 2.15 55.62
C GLY A 156 -24.34 2.30 55.11
N ASP A 157 -23.53 1.23 55.12
CA ASP A 157 -22.16 1.18 54.56
C ASP A 157 -22.09 0.17 53.41
N PHE A 158 -22.72 0.53 52.27
CA PHE A 158 -22.96 -0.42 51.19
C PHE A 158 -21.67 -0.91 50.51
N LYS A 159 -21.48 -2.23 50.52
CA LYS A 159 -20.46 -2.94 49.74
C LYS A 159 -21.13 -3.83 48.70
N GLN A 160 -20.89 -3.52 47.43
CA GLN A 160 -21.46 -4.28 46.32
C GLN A 160 -20.92 -5.73 46.31
N PRO A 161 -21.79 -6.77 46.36
CA PRO A 161 -21.35 -8.14 46.21
C PRO A 161 -20.82 -8.38 44.79
N LYS A 162 -19.74 -9.16 44.68
CA LYS A 162 -19.10 -9.51 43.40
C LYS A 162 -19.22 -11.00 43.17
N LEU A 163 -19.35 -11.38 41.90
CA LEU A 163 -19.37 -12.77 41.47
C LEU A 163 -18.21 -12.99 40.51
N GLU A 164 -17.48 -14.08 40.67
CA GLU A 164 -16.33 -14.36 39.80
C GLU A 164 -16.80 -15.24 38.62
N TYR A 165 -16.59 -14.74 37.40
CA TYR A 165 -16.89 -15.47 36.17
C TYR A 165 -15.58 -15.84 35.47
N TYR A 166 -15.43 -17.13 35.16
CA TYR A 166 -14.28 -17.68 34.46
C TYR A 166 -14.76 -18.36 33.19
N VAL A 167 -14.15 -18.06 32.05
CA VAL A 167 -14.55 -18.62 30.76
C VAL A 167 -13.35 -19.17 30.00
N ASN A 168 -13.54 -20.29 29.32
CA ASN A 168 -12.53 -20.89 28.47
C ASN A 168 -12.76 -20.48 26.99
N GLU A 169 -12.26 -19.31 26.63
CA GLU A 169 -12.34 -18.81 25.23
C GLU A 169 -11.57 -19.70 24.24
N LYS A 170 -10.63 -20.52 24.71
CA LYS A 170 -9.86 -21.45 23.86
C LYS A 170 -10.72 -22.62 23.37
N ALA A 171 -11.65 -23.12 24.19
CA ALA A 171 -12.43 -24.31 23.84
C ALA A 171 -13.34 -24.05 22.63
N ASN A 172 -13.93 -22.86 22.54
CA ASN A 172 -14.77 -22.47 21.41
C ASN A 172 -14.94 -20.93 21.39
N ALA A 173 -14.82 -20.30 20.22
CA ALA A 173 -14.90 -18.83 20.09
C ALA A 173 -16.32 -18.25 20.30
N ILE A 174 -17.36 -19.08 20.21
CA ILE A 174 -18.78 -18.69 20.36
C ILE A 174 -19.26 -18.97 21.79
N ALA A 175 -18.69 -19.97 22.48
CA ALA A 175 -19.08 -20.33 23.84
C ALA A 175 -19.03 -19.18 24.86
N PRO A 176 -18.05 -18.25 24.84
CA PRO A 176 -18.08 -17.06 25.69
C PRO A 176 -19.34 -16.22 25.45
N LYS A 177 -19.73 -16.02 24.19
CA LYS A 177 -20.93 -15.24 23.85
C LYS A 177 -22.23 -15.92 24.26
N ILE A 178 -22.25 -17.25 24.30
CA ILE A 178 -23.41 -17.99 24.79
C ILE A 178 -23.45 -18.00 26.33
N THR A 179 -22.30 -18.15 26.98
CA THR A 179 -22.22 -18.18 28.45
C THR A 179 -22.34 -16.78 29.08
N ASP A 180 -22.04 -15.70 28.33
CA ASP A 180 -22.35 -14.30 28.66
C ASP A 180 -23.87 -14.09 28.86
N ILE A 181 -24.71 -14.78 28.06
CA ILE A 181 -26.17 -14.77 28.25
C ILE A 181 -26.53 -15.39 29.60
N GLY A 182 -25.84 -16.45 29.99
CA GLY A 182 -25.96 -17.06 31.33
C GLY A 182 -25.62 -16.09 32.47
N SER A 183 -24.61 -15.23 32.29
CA SER A 183 -24.27 -14.17 33.25
C SER A 183 -25.36 -13.09 33.33
N THR A 184 -26.01 -12.77 32.21
CA THR A 184 -27.13 -11.81 32.19
C THR A 184 -28.37 -12.38 32.90
N THR A 185 -28.65 -13.67 32.72
CA THR A 185 -29.70 -14.38 33.47
C THR A 185 -29.40 -14.41 34.96
N LEU A 186 -28.12 -14.62 35.32
CA LEU A 186 -27.64 -14.58 36.70
C LEU A 186 -27.83 -13.19 37.33
N ASP A 187 -27.40 -12.13 36.66
CA ASP A 187 -27.56 -10.75 37.11
C ASP A 187 -29.05 -10.40 37.30
N THR A 188 -29.90 -10.86 36.39
CA THR A 188 -31.35 -10.70 36.49
C THR A 188 -31.91 -11.44 37.71
N GLN A 189 -31.49 -12.68 37.95
CA GLN A 189 -31.95 -13.48 39.09
C GLN A 189 -31.46 -12.93 40.44
N ILE A 190 -30.23 -12.43 40.49
CA ILE A 190 -29.65 -11.74 41.66
C ILE A 190 -30.45 -10.47 41.94
N ASN A 191 -30.70 -9.64 40.93
CA ASN A 191 -31.55 -8.46 41.06
C ASN A 191 -32.98 -8.82 41.50
N ASN A 192 -33.54 -9.92 40.99
CA ASN A 192 -34.88 -10.38 41.36
C ASN A 192 -34.97 -10.77 42.84
N THR A 193 -33.98 -11.53 43.30
CA THR A 193 -33.88 -12.00 44.70
C THR A 193 -33.59 -10.83 45.64
N PHE A 194 -32.76 -9.89 45.20
CA PHE A 194 -32.43 -8.65 45.90
C PHE A 194 -33.65 -7.74 46.10
N VAL A 195 -34.37 -7.42 45.03
CA VAL A 195 -35.55 -6.54 45.08
C VAL A 195 -36.70 -7.19 45.86
N SER A 196 -36.91 -8.51 45.72
CA SER A 196 -37.91 -9.24 46.50
C SER A 196 -37.62 -9.18 48.01
N THR A 197 -36.37 -9.41 48.40
CA THR A 197 -35.93 -9.37 49.82
C THR A 197 -36.03 -7.95 50.39
N ALA A 198 -35.57 -6.94 49.65
CA ALA A 198 -35.68 -5.54 50.06
C ALA A 198 -37.14 -5.06 50.17
N SER A 199 -38.00 -5.46 49.23
CA SER A 199 -39.42 -5.10 49.21
C SER A 199 -40.21 -5.76 50.34
N GLN A 200 -39.89 -7.00 50.71
CA GLN A 200 -40.48 -7.68 51.88
C GLN A 200 -40.14 -6.94 53.18
N VAL A 201 -38.90 -6.48 53.34
CA VAL A 201 -38.42 -5.74 54.53
C VAL A 201 -39.06 -4.36 54.64
N ILE A 202 -39.12 -3.63 53.52
CA ILE A 202 -39.80 -2.32 53.45
C ILE A 202 -41.30 -2.50 53.76
N THR A 203 -41.95 -3.51 53.19
CA THR A 203 -43.39 -3.75 53.39
C THR A 203 -43.73 -4.22 54.81
N ALA A 204 -42.89 -5.05 55.44
CA ALA A 204 -43.05 -5.44 56.85
C ALA A 204 -42.90 -4.24 57.79
N THR A 205 -41.91 -3.38 57.55
CA THR A 205 -41.66 -2.17 58.37
C THR A 205 -42.76 -1.10 58.20
N VAL A 206 -43.39 -1.02 57.02
CA VAL A 206 -44.44 -0.04 56.69
C VAL A 206 -45.84 -0.52 57.12
N ASN A 207 -46.16 -1.81 56.98
CA ASN A 207 -47.44 -2.37 57.44
C ASN A 207 -47.61 -2.30 58.97
N ASP A 208 -46.51 -2.35 59.73
CA ASP A 208 -46.51 -2.16 61.20
C ASP A 208 -46.88 -0.72 61.63
N LYS A 209 -46.80 0.24 60.71
CA LYS A 209 -47.10 1.67 60.93
C LYS A 209 -48.37 2.17 60.22
N ILE A 210 -49.14 1.27 59.58
CA ILE A 210 -50.31 1.62 58.75
C ILE A 210 -51.59 1.96 59.55
N ALA A 211 -51.67 1.59 60.82
CA ALA A 211 -52.83 1.87 61.68
C ALA A 211 -53.06 3.37 62.01
N GLN A 212 -52.12 4.26 61.68
CA GLN A 212 -52.22 5.70 61.96
C GLN A 212 -52.65 6.58 60.75
N VAL A 213 -53.14 6.00 59.66
CA VAL A 213 -53.20 6.69 58.35
C VAL A 213 -54.49 7.48 58.06
N GLN A 214 -55.61 7.26 58.78
CA GLN A 214 -56.85 7.99 58.48
C GLN A 214 -56.79 9.50 58.78
N GLY A 215 -55.99 9.94 59.76
CA GLY A 215 -55.70 11.37 59.97
C GLY A 215 -54.63 11.93 59.03
N LYS A 216 -53.81 11.06 58.42
CA LYS A 216 -52.71 11.45 57.54
C LYS A 216 -53.12 11.58 56.07
N ALA A 217 -54.30 11.16 55.63
CA ALA A 217 -54.69 11.27 54.21
C ALA A 217 -54.86 12.74 53.74
N ARG A 218 -55.43 13.63 54.58
CA ARG A 218 -55.48 15.08 54.29
C ARG A 218 -54.11 15.75 54.44
N THR A 219 -53.31 15.32 55.39
CA THR A 219 -51.91 15.76 55.52
C THR A 219 -51.04 15.24 54.38
N ALA A 220 -51.30 14.04 53.87
CA ALA A 220 -50.63 13.41 52.74
C ALA A 220 -51.04 14.06 51.44
N GLN A 221 -52.27 14.56 51.31
CA GLN A 221 -52.68 15.42 50.20
C GLN A 221 -51.91 16.75 50.23
N SER A 222 -51.95 17.47 51.36
CA SER A 222 -51.20 18.73 51.50
C SER A 222 -49.70 18.52 51.28
N ASN A 223 -49.16 17.40 51.79
CA ASN A 223 -47.78 17.00 51.58
C ASN A 223 -47.54 16.53 50.15
N ALA A 224 -48.48 15.88 49.45
CA ALA A 224 -48.33 15.47 48.06
C ALA A 224 -48.34 16.69 47.15
N THR A 225 -49.24 17.66 47.33
CA THR A 225 -49.24 18.91 46.57
C THR A 225 -48.01 19.76 46.87
N LYS A 226 -47.55 19.80 48.15
CA LYS A 226 -46.28 20.45 48.53
C LYS A 226 -45.06 19.71 47.99
N THR A 227 -45.06 18.38 47.98
CA THR A 227 -43.96 17.56 47.48
C THR A 227 -43.91 17.62 45.97
N LEU A 228 -45.04 17.58 45.26
CA LEU A 228 -45.10 17.81 43.81
C LEU A 228 -44.65 19.23 43.46
N GLY A 229 -45.07 20.24 44.23
CA GLY A 229 -44.55 21.61 44.08
C GLY A 229 -43.04 21.71 44.34
N LYS A 230 -42.51 20.99 45.34
CA LYS A 230 -41.06 20.87 45.57
C LYS A 230 -40.37 20.08 44.45
N SER A 231 -40.99 19.07 43.88
CA SER A 231 -40.45 18.28 42.77
C SER A 231 -40.39 19.11 41.49
N VAL A 232 -41.42 19.93 41.20
CA VAL A 232 -41.38 20.94 40.13
C VAL A 232 -40.27 21.95 40.40
N GLY A 233 -40.12 22.43 41.63
CA GLY A 233 -38.99 23.29 42.02
C GLY A 233 -37.63 22.62 41.87
N ASN A 234 -37.50 21.33 42.21
CA ASN A 234 -36.27 20.55 42.05
C ASN A 234 -35.97 20.27 40.58
N LEU A 235 -37.00 20.06 39.75
CA LEU A 235 -36.86 19.95 38.30
C LEU A 235 -36.39 21.26 37.70
N GLN A 236 -36.93 22.40 38.15
CA GLN A 236 -36.43 23.71 37.76
C GLN A 236 -34.95 23.86 38.13
N SER A 237 -34.55 23.52 39.37
CA SER A 237 -33.15 23.52 39.77
C SER A 237 -32.28 22.55 38.96
N ALA A 238 -32.82 21.40 38.55
CA ALA A 238 -32.13 20.45 37.69
C ALA A 238 -31.95 20.99 36.26
N ARG A 239 -32.96 21.67 35.71
CA ARG A 239 -32.88 22.37 34.43
C ARG A 239 -31.89 23.54 34.47
N ASP A 240 -31.89 24.31 35.56
CA ASP A 240 -30.89 25.36 35.79
C ASP A 240 -29.47 24.75 35.86
N SER A 241 -29.32 23.58 36.51
CA SER A 241 -28.05 22.85 36.55
C SER A 241 -27.63 22.32 35.17
N ILE A 242 -28.58 21.92 34.33
CA ILE A 242 -28.32 21.51 32.93
C ILE A 242 -27.90 22.70 32.09
N ALA A 243 -28.51 23.87 32.28
CA ALA A 243 -28.11 25.10 31.61
C ALA A 243 -26.68 25.53 32.01
N ASP A 244 -26.32 25.41 33.29
CA ASP A 244 -24.95 25.65 33.77
C ASP A 244 -23.93 24.64 33.19
N LEU A 245 -24.33 23.37 33.05
CA LEU A 245 -23.53 22.34 32.40
C LEU A 245 -23.34 22.62 30.91
N ASP A 246 -24.39 23.07 30.21
CA ASP A 246 -24.32 23.44 28.80
C ASP A 246 -23.37 24.63 28.58
N ALA A 247 -23.45 25.67 29.42
CA ALA A 247 -22.51 26.78 29.43
C ALA A 247 -21.07 26.31 29.70
N THR A 248 -20.88 25.35 30.60
CA THR A 248 -19.57 24.75 30.91
C THR A 248 -19.02 23.97 29.71
N VAL A 249 -19.86 23.20 29.03
CA VAL A 249 -19.51 22.45 27.81
C VAL A 249 -19.12 23.42 26.68
N ALA A 250 -19.87 24.50 26.47
CA ALA A 250 -19.54 25.54 25.50
C ALA A 250 -18.19 26.22 25.79
N ALA A 251 -17.93 26.53 27.07
CA ALA A 251 -16.63 27.07 27.50
C ALA A 251 -15.48 26.08 27.28
N ALA A 252 -15.70 24.79 27.53
CA ALA A 252 -14.71 23.74 27.29
C ALA A 252 -14.38 23.59 25.80
N ARG A 253 -15.39 23.66 24.91
CA ARG A 253 -15.19 23.67 23.45
C ARG A 253 -14.36 24.85 22.99
N THR A 254 -14.64 26.05 23.52
CA THR A 254 -13.86 27.25 23.22
C THR A 254 -12.40 27.10 23.63
N LYS A 255 -12.14 26.52 24.81
CA LYS A 255 -10.77 26.23 25.29
C LYS A 255 -10.07 25.17 24.43
N ALA A 256 -10.78 24.13 24.00
CA ALA A 256 -10.25 23.10 23.12
C ALA A 256 -9.87 23.69 21.74
N ALA A 257 -10.72 24.56 21.17
CA ALA A 257 -10.42 25.28 19.93
C ALA A 257 -9.21 26.22 20.07
N GLY A 258 -9.10 26.91 21.21
CA GLY A 258 -7.93 27.73 21.55
C GLY A 258 -6.64 26.89 21.62
N ALA A 259 -6.68 25.75 22.31
CA ALA A 259 -5.54 24.82 22.41
C ALA A 259 -5.12 24.28 21.03
N LYS A 260 -6.09 23.94 20.18
CA LYS A 260 -5.85 23.49 18.80
C LYS A 260 -5.16 24.56 17.96
N THR A 261 -5.57 25.82 18.10
CA THR A 261 -4.94 26.95 17.41
C THR A 261 -3.47 27.10 17.82
N THR A 262 -3.17 27.03 19.12
CA THR A 262 -1.80 27.08 19.66
C THR A 262 -0.94 25.92 19.14
N LEU A 263 -1.48 24.70 19.10
CA LEU A 263 -0.79 23.52 18.55
C LEU A 263 -0.49 23.68 17.06
N THR A 264 -1.43 24.24 16.29
CA THR A 264 -1.23 24.53 14.86
C THR A 264 -0.12 25.56 14.66
N GLN A 265 -0.02 26.57 15.53
CA GLN A 265 1.06 27.56 15.49
C GLN A 265 2.41 26.93 15.85
N ALA A 266 2.45 26.08 16.87
CA ALA A 266 3.65 25.32 17.25
C ALA A 266 4.12 24.39 16.11
N GLN A 267 3.18 23.76 15.39
CA GLN A 267 3.48 22.91 14.23
C GLN A 267 4.13 23.72 13.10
N LYS A 268 3.61 24.92 12.79
CA LYS A 268 4.21 25.82 11.80
C LYS A 268 5.64 26.21 12.18
N GLN A 269 5.89 26.56 13.43
CA GLN A 269 7.23 26.91 13.92
C GLN A 269 8.18 25.72 13.87
N ALA A 270 7.72 24.53 14.26
CA ALA A 270 8.48 23.29 14.17
C ALA A 270 8.85 22.95 12.71
N ALA A 271 7.94 23.19 11.75
CA ALA A 271 8.21 22.98 10.33
C ALA A 271 9.29 23.92 9.79
N VAL A 272 9.25 25.21 10.16
CA VAL A 272 10.30 26.18 9.82
C VAL A 272 11.65 25.77 10.41
N LEU A 273 11.67 25.34 11.67
CA LEU A 273 12.89 24.89 12.35
C LEU A 273 13.48 23.61 11.71
N SER A 274 12.63 22.65 11.34
CA SER A 274 13.05 21.45 10.60
C SER A 274 13.68 21.80 9.24
N GLN A 275 13.07 22.72 8.49
CA GLN A 275 13.64 23.20 7.22
C GLN A 275 15.00 23.89 7.42
N GLY A 276 15.14 24.72 8.47
CA GLY A 276 16.40 25.36 8.83
C GLY A 276 17.51 24.36 9.18
N LEU A 277 17.18 23.29 9.90
CA LEU A 277 18.13 22.23 10.26
C LEU A 277 18.54 21.38 9.06
N GLN A 278 17.61 21.09 8.15
CA GLN A 278 17.93 20.43 6.88
C GLN A 278 18.86 21.30 6.01
N GLY A 279 18.62 22.61 5.97
CA GLY A 279 19.51 23.57 5.31
C GLY A 279 20.91 23.58 5.93
N THR A 280 20.98 23.58 7.26
CA THR A 280 22.24 23.53 8.03
C THR A 280 23.00 22.23 7.77
N SER A 281 22.32 21.08 7.76
CA SER A 281 22.93 19.78 7.46
C SER A 281 23.51 19.72 6.04
N LYS A 282 22.79 20.26 5.05
CA LYS A 282 23.27 20.37 3.67
C LYS A 282 24.50 21.28 3.57
N LEU A 283 24.46 22.45 4.20
CA LEU A 283 25.58 23.38 4.22
C LEU A 283 26.81 22.73 4.86
N LEU A 284 26.64 22.03 5.97
CA LEU A 284 27.72 21.37 6.70
C LEU A 284 28.36 20.22 5.89
N THR A 285 27.53 19.48 5.15
CA THR A 285 28.01 18.45 4.22
C THR A 285 28.79 19.07 3.07
N SER A 286 28.30 20.16 2.48
CA SER A 286 29.03 20.91 1.44
C SER A 286 30.35 21.44 1.96
N THR A 287 30.38 22.06 3.15
CA THR A 287 31.60 22.58 3.77
C THR A 287 32.62 21.46 4.06
N SER A 288 32.18 20.30 4.53
CA SER A 288 33.07 19.14 4.75
C SER A 288 33.68 18.64 3.42
N ASN A 289 32.87 18.58 2.36
CA ASN A 289 33.34 18.20 1.02
C ASN A 289 34.34 19.22 0.45
N ASP A 290 34.06 20.51 0.59
CA ASP A 290 34.92 21.57 0.07
C ASP A 290 36.23 21.68 0.88
N LEU A 291 36.18 21.43 2.19
CA LEU A 291 37.38 21.32 3.02
C LEU A 291 38.25 20.13 2.61
N THR A 292 37.64 19.00 2.29
CA THR A 292 38.35 17.80 1.78
C THR A 292 38.99 18.06 0.41
N LYS A 293 38.30 18.78 -0.49
CA LYS A 293 38.85 19.20 -1.79
C LYS A 293 39.99 20.20 -1.62
N PHE A 294 39.83 21.20 -0.74
CA PHE A 294 40.87 22.17 -0.43
C PHE A 294 42.12 21.46 0.11
N SER A 295 41.95 20.52 1.05
CA SER A 295 43.05 19.74 1.61
C SER A 295 43.79 18.94 0.52
N SER A 296 43.06 18.21 -0.33
CA SER A 296 43.68 17.39 -1.38
C SER A 296 44.38 18.25 -2.45
N SER A 297 43.79 19.38 -2.84
CA SER A 297 44.40 20.34 -3.76
C SER A 297 45.67 20.95 -3.18
N MET A 298 45.64 21.39 -1.92
CA MET A 298 46.81 21.98 -1.25
C MET A 298 47.95 20.96 -1.13
N SER A 299 47.66 19.72 -0.71
CA SER A 299 48.66 18.65 -0.67
C SER A 299 49.28 18.40 -2.05
N SER A 300 48.46 18.37 -3.11
CA SER A 300 48.97 18.18 -4.48
C SER A 300 49.86 19.34 -4.94
N THR A 301 49.49 20.59 -4.64
CA THR A 301 50.29 21.77 -5.01
C THR A 301 51.62 21.81 -4.24
N LEU A 302 51.60 21.50 -2.95
CA LEU A 302 52.82 21.39 -2.14
C LEU A 302 53.73 20.26 -2.63
N ASP A 303 53.17 19.09 -2.97
CA ASP A 303 53.93 17.96 -3.52
C ASP A 303 54.59 18.33 -4.86
N GLN A 304 53.87 19.06 -5.72
CA GLN A 304 54.43 19.57 -6.97
C GLN A 304 55.52 20.61 -6.74
N GLY A 305 55.32 21.53 -5.81
CA GLY A 305 56.31 22.55 -5.42
C GLY A 305 57.59 21.94 -4.87
N SER A 306 57.48 20.99 -3.94
CA SER A 306 58.62 20.24 -3.37
C SER A 306 59.39 19.47 -4.43
N ARG A 307 58.69 18.83 -5.38
CA ARG A 307 59.32 18.14 -6.52
C ARG A 307 60.07 19.10 -7.44
N LEU A 308 59.45 20.21 -7.81
CA LEU A 308 60.09 21.23 -8.68
C LEU A 308 61.31 21.86 -8.00
N LEU A 309 61.23 22.12 -6.69
CA LEU A 309 62.35 22.64 -5.91
C LEU A 309 63.52 21.65 -5.86
N SER A 310 63.24 20.37 -5.58
CA SER A 310 64.25 19.30 -5.59
C SER A 310 64.90 19.12 -6.97
N GLN A 311 64.11 19.13 -8.05
CA GLN A 311 64.61 19.05 -9.42
C GLN A 311 65.47 20.26 -9.80
N SER A 312 65.04 21.46 -9.44
CA SER A 312 65.77 22.71 -9.71
C SER A 312 67.10 22.73 -8.97
N SER A 313 67.13 22.29 -7.71
CA SER A 313 68.34 22.12 -6.91
C SER A 313 69.31 21.11 -7.52
N SER A 314 68.81 19.93 -7.91
CA SER A 314 69.63 18.90 -8.58
C SER A 314 70.26 19.42 -9.87
N LYS A 315 69.49 20.15 -10.70
CA LYS A 315 69.98 20.75 -11.94
C LYS A 315 71.05 21.82 -11.69
N ALA A 316 70.84 22.66 -10.67
CA ALA A 316 71.83 23.64 -10.23
C ALA A 316 73.12 22.96 -9.76
N ASN A 317 73.03 21.91 -8.94
CA ASN A 317 74.19 21.14 -8.46
C ASN A 317 75.00 20.53 -9.61
N VAL A 318 74.33 19.99 -10.65
CA VAL A 318 75.02 19.45 -11.84
C VAL A 318 75.75 20.56 -12.62
N SER A 319 75.09 21.70 -12.84
CA SER A 319 75.69 22.83 -13.54
C SER A 319 76.89 23.42 -12.77
N VAL A 320 76.74 23.60 -11.46
CA VAL A 320 77.80 24.12 -10.60
C VAL A 320 78.96 23.14 -10.51
N GLY A 321 78.69 21.83 -10.35
CA GLY A 321 79.74 20.80 -10.36
C GLY A 321 80.51 20.75 -11.68
N THR A 322 79.84 20.98 -12.81
CA THR A 322 80.49 21.08 -14.13
C THR A 322 81.42 22.30 -14.20
N VAL A 323 80.99 23.46 -13.70
CA VAL A 323 81.81 24.68 -13.67
C VAL A 323 83.01 24.50 -12.75
N ALA A 324 82.79 24.01 -11.52
CA ALA A 324 83.87 23.74 -10.57
C ALA A 324 84.91 22.77 -11.16
N GLY A 325 84.47 21.68 -11.79
CA GLY A 325 85.36 20.71 -12.44
C GLY A 325 86.19 21.32 -13.59
N LYS A 326 85.60 22.19 -14.41
CA LYS A 326 86.32 22.91 -15.47
C LYS A 326 87.36 23.89 -14.91
N ILE A 327 87.03 24.59 -13.82
CA ILE A 327 87.95 25.51 -13.14
C ILE A 327 89.13 24.74 -12.55
N THR A 328 88.88 23.60 -11.89
CA THR A 328 89.95 22.74 -11.35
C THR A 328 90.85 22.18 -12.45
N ALA A 329 90.28 21.76 -13.58
CA ALA A 329 91.07 21.30 -14.73
C ALA A 329 91.94 22.42 -15.35
N ALA A 330 91.38 23.63 -15.47
CA ALA A 330 92.13 24.81 -15.92
C ALA A 330 93.28 25.13 -14.96
N LYS A 331 93.04 25.11 -13.64
CA LYS A 331 94.07 25.29 -12.61
C LYS A 331 95.21 24.27 -12.78
N GLY A 332 94.90 22.97 -12.93
CA GLY A 332 95.93 21.94 -13.11
C GLY A 332 96.79 22.13 -14.38
N THR A 333 96.19 22.67 -15.44
CA THR A 333 96.93 23.02 -16.67
C THR A 333 97.87 24.22 -16.44
N VAL A 334 97.38 25.25 -15.73
CA VAL A 334 98.17 26.44 -15.38
C VAL A 334 99.31 26.06 -14.41
N ASP A 335 99.05 25.23 -13.39
CA ASP A 335 100.07 24.72 -12.48
C ASP A 335 101.20 23.99 -13.23
N SER A 336 100.83 23.14 -14.20
CA SER A 336 101.80 22.42 -15.03
C SER A 336 102.65 23.36 -15.89
N ALA A 337 102.03 24.42 -16.44
CA ALA A 337 102.73 25.44 -17.22
C ALA A 337 103.66 26.30 -16.34
N ILE A 338 103.24 26.64 -15.12
CA ILE A 338 104.07 27.35 -14.13
C ILE A 338 105.29 26.51 -13.78
N GLU A 339 105.12 25.21 -13.51
CA GLU A 339 106.23 24.31 -13.17
C GLU A 339 107.26 24.23 -14.32
N THR A 340 106.76 24.09 -15.56
CA THR A 340 107.62 24.11 -16.75
C THR A 340 108.35 25.44 -16.90
N GLY A 341 107.63 26.55 -16.72
CA GLY A 341 108.20 27.90 -16.80
C GLY A 341 109.25 28.17 -15.73
N LYS A 342 109.04 27.70 -14.50
CA LYS A 342 110.05 27.77 -13.42
C LYS A 342 111.32 27.03 -13.79
N SER A 343 111.20 25.80 -14.31
CA SER A 343 112.36 25.03 -14.77
C SER A 343 113.14 25.74 -15.89
N VAL A 344 112.45 26.35 -16.86
CA VAL A 344 113.08 27.16 -17.93
C VAL A 344 113.78 28.39 -17.34
N ASN A 345 113.12 29.09 -16.41
CA ASN A 345 113.65 30.28 -15.76
C ASN A 345 114.90 29.98 -14.91
N GLU A 346 114.91 28.85 -14.21
CA GLU A 346 116.07 28.36 -13.46
C GLU A 346 117.23 28.02 -14.41
N ARG A 347 116.96 27.30 -15.50
CA ARG A 347 117.97 27.02 -16.54
C ARG A 347 118.54 28.28 -17.18
N ASN A 348 117.69 29.26 -17.47
CA ASN A 348 118.15 30.55 -17.96
C ASN A 348 119.06 31.24 -16.95
N ALA A 349 118.76 31.15 -15.64
CA ALA A 349 119.64 31.69 -14.60
C ALA A 349 121.00 30.99 -14.58
N GLU A 350 121.03 29.65 -14.72
CA GLU A 350 122.26 28.87 -14.84
C GLU A 350 123.08 29.27 -16.06
N VAL A 351 122.43 29.41 -17.24
CA VAL A 351 123.08 29.86 -18.48
C VAL A 351 123.64 31.28 -18.32
N ILE A 352 122.87 32.19 -17.73
CA ILE A 352 123.32 33.56 -17.45
C ILE A 352 124.56 33.54 -16.54
N ALA A 353 124.55 32.76 -15.46
CA ALA A 353 125.69 32.63 -14.56
C ALA A 353 126.94 32.05 -15.26
N ALA A 354 126.74 31.10 -16.19
CA ALA A 354 127.82 30.58 -17.01
C ALA A 354 128.38 31.64 -17.97
N LEU A 355 127.51 32.45 -18.60
CA LEU A 355 127.93 33.57 -19.45
C LEU A 355 128.67 34.63 -18.64
N GLU A 356 128.29 34.90 -17.39
CA GLU A 356 129.01 35.81 -16.48
C GLU A 356 130.40 35.29 -16.13
N SER A 357 130.53 33.98 -15.87
CA SER A 357 131.82 33.34 -15.62
C SER A 357 132.76 33.45 -16.84
N ILE A 358 132.22 33.23 -18.05
CA ILE A 358 132.95 33.45 -19.30
C ILE A 358 133.33 34.93 -19.44
N GLU A 359 132.41 35.85 -19.17
CA GLU A 359 132.68 37.29 -19.19
C GLU A 359 133.87 37.64 -18.30
N GLN A 360 133.90 37.12 -17.07
CA GLN A 360 134.98 37.37 -16.10
C GLN A 360 136.34 36.84 -16.57
N SER A 361 136.37 35.72 -17.30
CA SER A 361 137.60 35.10 -17.83
C SER A 361 138.21 35.82 -19.03
N LEU A 362 137.45 36.69 -19.72
CA LEU A 362 137.92 37.41 -20.90
C LEU A 362 138.79 38.62 -20.50
N PRO A 363 139.83 38.98 -21.29
CA PRO A 363 140.64 40.17 -21.06
C PRO A 363 139.79 41.45 -21.02
N GLU A 364 140.09 42.37 -20.09
CA GLU A 364 139.34 43.61 -19.87
C GLU A 364 139.16 44.47 -21.13
N ASN A 365 140.13 44.40 -22.06
CA ASN A 365 140.17 45.22 -23.27
C ASN A 365 139.57 44.54 -24.51
N SER A 366 138.91 43.38 -24.36
CA SER A 366 138.35 42.64 -25.49
C SER A 366 136.95 43.13 -25.88
N THR A 367 136.72 43.36 -27.17
CA THR A 367 135.40 43.72 -27.72
C THR A 367 134.33 42.67 -27.38
N VAL A 368 134.73 41.40 -27.31
CA VAL A 368 133.84 40.27 -26.97
C VAL A 368 133.31 40.39 -25.54
N ARG A 369 134.15 40.79 -24.57
CA ARG A 369 133.71 40.99 -23.18
C ARG A 369 132.66 42.09 -23.08
N SER A 370 132.85 43.22 -23.77
CA SER A 370 131.88 44.31 -23.78
C SER A 370 130.53 43.91 -24.40
N GLN A 371 130.54 43.11 -25.48
CA GLN A 371 129.32 42.61 -26.10
C GLN A 371 128.60 41.60 -25.20
N LEU A 372 129.36 40.72 -24.53
CA LEU A 372 128.80 39.74 -23.59
C LEU A 372 128.21 40.41 -22.35
N HIS A 373 128.90 41.43 -21.81
CA HIS A 373 128.39 42.25 -20.71
C HIS A 373 127.06 42.93 -21.08
N GLN A 374 126.96 43.47 -22.31
CA GLN A 374 125.71 44.08 -22.82
C GLN A 374 124.59 43.05 -23.01
N LEU A 375 124.88 41.82 -23.42
CA LEU A 375 123.85 40.78 -23.55
C LEU A 375 123.33 40.32 -22.18
N ILE A 376 124.21 40.20 -21.18
CA ILE A 376 123.85 39.75 -19.83
C ILE A 376 123.12 40.85 -19.06
N ASN A 377 123.67 42.06 -19.05
CA ASN A 377 123.22 43.16 -18.19
C ASN A 377 122.42 44.23 -18.93
N GLY A 378 122.50 44.29 -20.26
CA GLY A 378 121.89 45.32 -21.09
C GLY A 378 122.84 46.49 -21.37
N ARG A 379 122.34 47.49 -22.10
CA ARG A 379 123.07 48.73 -22.42
C ARG A 379 122.34 49.93 -21.82
N ASN A 380 123.05 50.71 -21.00
CA ASN A 380 122.50 51.94 -20.42
C ASN A 380 122.21 52.97 -21.53
N GLY A 381 120.93 53.29 -21.74
CA GLY A 381 120.49 54.39 -22.61
C GLY A 381 119.58 54.02 -23.79
N ASP A 382 119.56 52.76 -24.27
CA ASP A 382 118.92 52.41 -25.56
C ASP A 382 117.79 51.36 -25.47
N GLY A 383 117.29 51.07 -24.27
CA GLY A 383 116.14 50.15 -24.09
C GLY A 383 116.41 48.67 -24.35
N VAL A 384 117.66 48.28 -24.65
CA VAL A 384 118.06 46.88 -24.78
C VAL A 384 118.22 46.27 -23.38
N THR A 385 117.28 45.41 -22.98
CA THR A 385 117.29 44.67 -21.71
C THR A 385 118.24 43.47 -21.79
N GLY A 386 119.04 43.28 -20.74
CA GLY A 386 119.91 42.12 -20.63
C GLY A 386 119.14 40.86 -20.23
N LEU A 387 119.72 39.69 -20.50
CA LEU A 387 119.15 38.38 -20.16
C LEU A 387 118.78 38.26 -18.67
N LYS A 388 119.51 38.91 -17.76
CA LYS A 388 119.16 38.94 -16.32
C LYS A 388 117.80 39.59 -16.06
N HIS A 389 117.54 40.71 -16.71
CA HIS A 389 116.31 41.46 -16.53
C HIS A 389 115.12 40.66 -17.08
N GLU A 390 115.26 40.09 -18.28
CA GLU A 390 114.23 39.24 -18.88
C GLU A 390 113.93 38.00 -18.03
N ASN A 391 114.97 37.37 -17.46
CA ASN A 391 114.78 36.24 -16.56
C ASN A 391 114.11 36.63 -15.23
N ALA A 392 114.45 37.80 -14.67
CA ALA A 392 113.76 38.31 -13.48
C ALA A 392 112.28 38.64 -13.77
N ALA A 393 111.98 39.22 -14.93
CA ALA A 393 110.61 39.51 -15.37
C ALA A 393 109.80 38.23 -15.62
N ALA A 394 110.42 37.20 -16.20
CA ALA A 394 109.82 35.87 -16.36
C ALA A 394 109.51 35.24 -15.00
N LYS A 395 110.42 35.32 -14.03
CA LYS A 395 110.17 34.88 -12.65
C LYS A 395 108.97 35.61 -12.02
N GLN A 396 108.92 36.93 -12.13
CA GLN A 396 107.80 37.72 -11.60
C GLN A 396 106.46 37.33 -12.26
N THR A 397 106.48 37.03 -13.57
CA THR A 397 105.29 36.54 -14.29
C THR A 397 104.85 35.17 -13.77
N LEU A 398 105.79 34.27 -13.48
CA LEU A 398 105.50 32.96 -12.89
C LEU A 398 104.94 33.07 -11.47
N ASP A 399 105.45 33.99 -10.67
CA ASP A 399 104.92 34.24 -9.31
C ASP A 399 103.50 34.82 -9.37
N ASN A 400 103.22 35.72 -10.30
CA ASN A 400 101.87 36.24 -10.56
C ASN A 400 100.92 35.13 -11.04
N LEU A 401 101.38 34.26 -11.95
CA LEU A 401 100.60 33.10 -12.41
C LEU A 401 100.34 32.10 -11.29
N SER A 402 101.31 31.86 -10.40
CA SER A 402 101.12 31.03 -9.21
C SER A 402 100.03 31.58 -8.31
N THR A 403 100.06 32.88 -8.03
CA THR A 403 99.02 33.57 -7.25
C THR A 403 97.66 33.43 -7.91
N LEU A 404 97.57 33.66 -9.22
CA LEU A 404 96.32 33.51 -9.98
C LEU A 404 95.80 32.07 -9.96
N SER A 405 96.68 31.07 -10.02
CA SER A 405 96.31 29.66 -9.92
C SER A 405 95.73 29.33 -8.54
N ASP A 406 96.35 29.81 -7.46
CA ASP A 406 95.85 29.64 -6.10
C ASP A 406 94.49 30.32 -5.92
N ASP A 407 94.31 31.53 -6.43
CA ASP A 407 93.04 32.26 -6.43
C ASP A 407 91.94 31.53 -7.20
N THR A 408 92.30 30.91 -8.32
CA THR A 408 91.42 30.05 -9.12
C THR A 408 91.01 28.80 -8.32
N GLY A 409 91.93 28.21 -7.56
CA GLY A 409 91.64 27.10 -6.63
C GLY A 409 90.71 27.50 -5.49
N ARG A 410 90.92 28.68 -4.88
CA ARG A 410 90.02 29.24 -3.86
C ARG A 410 88.62 29.49 -4.42
N THR A 411 88.53 30.03 -5.64
CA THR A 411 87.26 30.24 -6.34
C THR A 411 86.51 28.93 -6.58
N ALA A 412 87.19 27.87 -7.04
CA ALA A 412 86.57 26.56 -7.19
C ALA A 412 86.01 26.02 -5.87
N THR A 413 86.74 26.22 -4.77
CA THR A 413 86.30 25.80 -3.42
C THR A 413 85.10 26.61 -2.92
N SER A 414 85.07 27.93 -3.17
CA SER A 414 83.92 28.78 -2.85
C SER A 414 82.66 28.39 -3.65
N VAL A 415 82.83 28.05 -4.94
CA VAL A 415 81.74 27.55 -5.80
C VAL A 415 81.18 26.22 -5.28
N ALA A 416 82.05 25.31 -4.81
CA ALA A 416 81.63 24.08 -4.15
C ALA A 416 80.89 24.35 -2.81
N GLY A 417 81.38 25.30 -2.00
CA GLY A 417 80.74 25.72 -0.75
C GLY A 417 79.34 26.34 -0.94
N ALA A 418 79.14 27.11 -2.01
CA ALA A 418 77.83 27.66 -2.37
C ALA A 418 76.81 26.55 -2.72
N THR A 419 77.27 25.45 -3.33
CA THR A 419 76.45 24.27 -3.65
C THR A 419 75.93 23.59 -2.38
N ASN A 420 76.80 23.41 -1.37
CA ASN A 420 76.40 22.86 -0.07
C ASN A 420 75.40 23.76 0.67
N SER A 421 75.57 25.07 0.55
CA SER A 421 74.65 26.06 1.13
C SER A 421 73.27 26.01 0.47
N LEU A 422 73.22 25.90 -0.86
CA LEU A 422 71.99 25.72 -1.62
C LEU A 422 71.28 24.40 -1.24
N ASP A 423 72.02 23.30 -1.16
CA ASP A 423 71.50 21.99 -0.75
C ASP A 423 70.92 22.03 0.67
N THR A 424 71.60 22.69 1.60
CA THR A 424 71.11 22.90 2.97
C THR A 424 69.83 23.74 3.01
N ALA A 425 69.77 24.84 2.25
CA ALA A 425 68.58 25.69 2.17
C ALA A 425 67.38 24.94 1.57
N VAL A 426 67.61 24.11 0.55
CA VAL A 426 66.58 23.27 -0.07
C VAL A 426 66.08 22.20 0.90
N ARG A 427 66.98 21.51 1.62
CA ARG A 427 66.57 20.54 2.66
C ARG A 427 65.74 21.19 3.75
N ASN A 428 66.19 22.34 4.29
CA ASN A 428 65.45 23.07 5.33
C ASN A 428 64.06 23.51 4.85
N THR A 429 63.95 23.95 3.60
CA THR A 429 62.67 24.34 3.00
C THR A 429 61.76 23.12 2.86
N LEU A 430 62.27 21.98 2.40
CA LEU A 430 61.50 20.73 2.31
C LEU A 430 61.03 20.26 3.70
N THR A 431 61.89 20.26 4.71
CA THR A 431 61.51 19.93 6.10
C THR A 431 60.44 20.87 6.66
N THR A 432 60.52 22.16 6.34
CA THR A 432 59.50 23.13 6.76
C THR A 432 58.16 22.85 6.09
N VAL A 433 58.16 22.60 4.78
CA VAL A 433 56.95 22.22 4.02
C VAL A 433 56.34 20.92 4.54
N ASP A 434 57.16 19.91 4.85
CA ASP A 434 56.72 18.65 5.45
C ASP A 434 56.12 18.87 6.85
N GLY A 435 56.70 19.74 7.67
CA GLY A 435 56.16 20.11 8.98
C GLY A 435 54.79 20.83 8.88
N TYR A 436 54.64 21.75 7.92
CA TYR A 436 53.34 22.38 7.63
C TYR A 436 52.31 21.35 7.14
N ARG A 437 52.73 20.42 6.29
CA ARG A 437 51.88 19.33 5.79
C ARG A 437 51.40 18.43 6.93
N ALA A 438 52.29 18.03 7.84
CA ALA A 438 51.94 17.22 9.01
C ALA A 438 50.96 17.97 9.93
N THR A 439 51.20 19.25 10.21
CA THR A 439 50.30 20.04 11.07
C THR A 439 48.90 20.21 10.46
N LEU A 440 48.84 20.47 9.15
CA LEU A 440 47.57 20.65 8.45
C LEU A 440 46.82 19.31 8.31
N GLY A 441 47.52 18.25 7.89
CA GLY A 441 46.95 16.93 7.61
C GLY A 441 46.63 16.10 8.84
N ASP A 442 47.50 16.13 9.85
CA ASP A 442 47.40 15.23 11.01
C ASP A 442 46.68 15.88 12.20
N THR A 443 46.66 17.23 12.28
CA THR A 443 46.07 17.95 13.42
C THR A 443 44.88 18.81 13.02
N THR A 444 45.09 19.77 12.13
CA THR A 444 44.09 20.83 11.85
C THR A 444 42.86 20.28 11.11
N MET A 445 43.07 19.53 10.03
CA MET A 445 41.97 18.97 9.24
C MET A 445 41.14 17.94 10.01
N PRO A 446 41.73 16.99 10.76
CA PRO A 446 40.96 16.08 11.60
C PRO A 446 40.13 16.80 12.66
N GLN A 447 40.68 17.81 13.35
CA GLN A 447 39.93 18.57 14.36
C GLN A 447 38.75 19.33 13.77
N VAL A 448 38.93 20.00 12.64
CA VAL A 448 37.84 20.71 11.95
C VAL A 448 36.79 19.71 11.45
N ASN A 449 37.22 18.59 10.84
CA ASN A 449 36.29 17.57 10.36
C ASN A 449 35.50 16.91 11.50
N SER A 450 36.13 16.65 12.65
CA SER A 450 35.45 16.19 13.87
C SER A 450 34.46 17.22 14.40
N GLY A 451 34.79 18.51 14.39
CA GLY A 451 33.88 19.60 14.78
C GLY A 451 32.66 19.68 13.85
N LEU A 452 32.86 19.59 12.54
CA LEU A 452 31.76 19.53 11.57
C LEU A 452 30.92 18.26 11.75
N ALA A 453 31.54 17.10 11.99
CA ALA A 453 30.82 15.85 12.23
C ALA A 453 29.94 15.94 13.49
N GLN A 454 30.45 16.55 14.56
CA GLN A 454 29.71 16.75 15.81
C GLN A 454 28.55 17.74 15.63
N LEU A 455 28.74 18.80 14.86
CA LEU A 455 27.66 19.73 14.54
C LEU A 455 26.59 19.06 13.66
N SER A 456 27.01 18.14 12.76
CA SER A 456 26.11 17.38 11.89
C SER A 456 25.26 16.39 12.66
N SER A 457 25.87 15.66 13.60
CA SER A 457 25.16 14.74 14.48
C SER A 457 24.17 15.48 15.39
N THR A 458 24.55 16.65 15.90
CA THR A 458 23.69 17.51 16.72
C THR A 458 22.50 18.06 15.92
N ALA A 459 22.73 18.58 14.71
CA ALA A 459 21.67 19.07 13.83
C ALA A 459 20.70 17.95 13.43
N SER A 460 21.23 16.75 13.15
CA SER A 460 20.42 15.56 12.84
C SER A 460 19.61 15.07 14.04
N GLY A 461 20.21 15.06 15.23
CA GLY A 461 19.53 14.71 16.48
C GLY A 461 18.39 15.67 16.82
N LEU A 462 18.60 16.98 16.61
CA LEU A 462 17.57 18.00 16.81
C LEU A 462 16.45 17.88 15.78
N SER A 463 16.78 17.61 14.50
CA SER A 463 15.77 17.32 13.46
C SER A 463 14.87 16.14 13.86
N GLY A 464 15.48 15.03 14.32
CA GLY A 464 14.73 13.87 14.79
C GLY A 464 13.93 14.10 16.07
N ALA A 465 14.31 15.06 16.92
CA ALA A 465 13.51 15.48 18.07
C ALA A 465 12.29 16.30 17.65
N ILE A 466 12.45 17.19 16.67
CA ILE A 466 11.37 18.01 16.12
C ILE A 466 10.34 17.15 15.36
N GLU A 467 10.79 16.16 14.60
CA GLU A 467 9.88 15.20 13.91
C GLU A 467 9.04 14.41 14.92
N ARG A 468 9.64 13.95 16.03
CA ARG A 468 8.89 13.30 17.11
C ARG A 468 7.89 14.25 17.77
N GLN A 469 8.27 15.51 17.97
CA GLN A 469 7.39 16.55 18.51
C GLN A 469 6.20 16.83 17.58
N GLN A 470 6.41 16.85 16.26
CA GLN A 470 5.32 16.99 15.28
C GLN A 470 4.32 15.84 15.39
N GLY A 471 4.81 14.59 15.51
CA GLY A 471 3.94 13.44 15.72
C GLY A 471 3.11 13.49 17.01
N LEU A 472 3.64 14.08 18.09
CA LEU A 472 2.89 14.32 19.33
C LEU A 472 1.86 15.44 19.20
N VAL A 473 2.20 16.50 18.47
CA VAL A 473 1.28 17.61 18.17
C VAL A 473 0.09 17.13 17.33
N ASP A 474 0.34 16.29 16.31
CA ASP A 474 -0.72 15.70 15.48
C ASP A 474 -1.65 14.81 16.30
N GLN A 475 -1.09 13.95 17.16
CA GLN A 475 -1.88 13.14 18.10
C GLN A 475 -2.71 14.00 19.05
N THR A 476 -2.12 15.06 19.60
CA THR A 476 -2.83 15.97 20.51
C THR A 476 -3.94 16.72 19.79
N SER A 477 -3.72 17.13 18.54
CA SER A 477 -4.77 17.75 17.69
C SER A 477 -5.92 16.79 17.44
N ALA A 478 -5.65 15.52 17.15
CA ALA A 478 -6.68 14.50 16.96
C ALA A 478 -7.50 14.26 18.23
N VAL A 479 -6.85 14.24 19.40
CA VAL A 479 -7.54 14.14 20.70
C VAL A 479 -8.41 15.36 20.97
N LEU A 480 -7.95 16.58 20.62
CA LEU A 480 -8.77 17.79 20.74
C LEU A 480 -9.98 17.77 19.80
N ASP A 481 -9.85 17.21 18.60
CA ASP A 481 -10.97 17.02 17.67
C ASP A 481 -12.00 16.02 18.21
N GLN A 482 -11.53 14.92 18.79
CA GLN A 482 -12.40 13.95 19.46
C GLN A 482 -13.08 14.56 20.69
N LEU A 483 -12.37 15.39 21.46
CA LEU A 483 -12.92 16.11 22.59
C LEU A 483 -14.01 17.09 22.14
N ASP A 484 -13.79 17.87 21.06
CA ASP A 484 -14.81 18.76 20.52
C ASP A 484 -16.06 18.00 20.05
N SER A 485 -15.88 16.89 19.33
CA SER A 485 -16.99 16.03 18.91
C SER A 485 -17.77 15.43 20.09
N THR A 486 -17.06 15.04 21.15
CA THR A 486 -17.68 14.50 22.37
C THR A 486 -18.47 15.60 23.08
N LEU A 487 -17.87 16.77 23.28
CA LEU A 487 -18.54 17.92 23.89
C LEU A 487 -19.75 18.39 23.07
N ALA A 488 -19.69 18.34 21.74
CA ALA A 488 -20.84 18.63 20.88
C ALA A 488 -21.98 17.63 21.07
N THR A 489 -21.65 16.35 21.22
CA THR A 489 -22.64 15.29 21.52
C THR A 489 -23.23 15.48 22.91
N THR A 490 -22.41 15.84 23.91
CA THR A 490 -22.86 16.15 25.27
C THR A 490 -23.79 17.36 25.29
N ALA A 491 -23.48 18.44 24.58
CA ALA A 491 -24.37 19.60 24.46
C ALA A 491 -25.74 19.21 23.90
N LYS A 492 -25.77 18.41 22.82
CA LYS A 492 -27.01 17.90 22.25
C LYS A 492 -27.79 17.00 23.22
N ALA A 493 -27.11 16.17 24.00
CA ALA A 493 -27.74 15.34 25.02
C ALA A 493 -28.31 16.17 26.18
N LEU A 494 -27.60 17.23 26.60
CA LEU A 494 -28.08 18.19 27.60
C LEU A 494 -29.32 18.93 27.10
N GLU A 495 -29.33 19.39 25.85
CA GLU A 495 -30.51 20.01 25.20
C GLU A 495 -31.72 19.06 25.19
N GLN A 496 -31.53 17.79 24.80
CA GLN A 496 -32.59 16.79 24.82
C GLN A 496 -33.07 16.46 26.24
N THR A 497 -32.16 16.45 27.21
CA THR A 497 -32.50 16.23 28.62
C THR A 497 -33.29 17.41 29.17
N ASP A 498 -32.90 18.65 28.89
CA ASP A 498 -33.67 19.84 29.28
C ASP A 498 -35.09 19.81 28.71
N ALA A 499 -35.23 19.47 27.42
CA ALA A 499 -36.53 19.32 26.78
C ALA A 499 -37.40 18.27 27.50
N THR A 500 -36.82 17.10 27.80
CA THR A 500 -37.52 16.01 28.51
C THR A 500 -37.91 16.43 29.94
N LEU A 501 -37.03 17.13 30.66
CA LEU A 501 -37.35 17.66 31.99
C LEU A 501 -38.43 18.74 31.92
N GLY A 502 -38.48 19.55 30.86
CA GLY A 502 -39.54 20.50 30.59
C GLY A 502 -40.90 19.82 30.35
N ASP A 503 -40.91 18.69 29.62
CA ASP A 503 -42.09 17.87 29.44
C ASP A 503 -42.55 17.28 30.78
N ILE A 504 -41.64 16.71 31.58
CA ILE A 504 -41.95 16.18 32.91
C ILE A 504 -42.43 17.27 33.87
N GLU A 505 -41.85 18.46 33.82
CA GLU A 505 -42.30 19.61 34.61
C GLU A 505 -43.75 19.97 34.28
N THR A 506 -44.10 19.94 32.99
CA THR A 506 -45.46 20.17 32.49
C THR A 506 -46.42 19.06 32.93
N ASP A 507 -45.99 17.81 32.85
CA ASP A 507 -46.76 16.65 33.31
C ASP A 507 -46.96 16.67 34.82
N LEU A 508 -45.96 17.05 35.62
CA LEU A 508 -46.08 17.16 37.08
C LEU A 508 -46.98 18.33 37.50
N LYS A 509 -46.98 19.45 36.77
CA LYS A 509 -47.95 20.54 36.98
C LYS A 509 -49.37 20.06 36.66
N THR A 510 -49.52 19.25 35.61
CA THR A 510 -50.79 18.60 35.25
C THR A 510 -51.22 17.61 36.32
N ALA A 511 -50.33 16.73 36.77
CA ALA A 511 -50.58 15.78 37.86
C ALA A 511 -50.85 16.47 39.20
N GLN A 512 -50.22 17.61 39.50
CA GLN A 512 -50.55 18.42 40.66
C GLN A 512 -51.99 18.95 40.58
N THR A 513 -52.42 19.34 39.39
CA THR A 513 -53.80 19.76 39.10
C THR A 513 -54.76 18.56 39.25
N ASP A 514 -54.39 17.38 38.74
CA ASP A 514 -55.17 16.15 38.84
C ASP A 514 -55.23 15.58 40.27
N VAL A 515 -54.17 15.71 41.08
CA VAL A 515 -54.13 15.34 42.51
C VAL A 515 -55.00 16.27 43.33
N THR A 516 -55.14 17.53 42.90
CA THR A 516 -56.11 18.46 43.48
C THR A 516 -57.55 18.04 43.08
N ALA A 517 -57.73 17.53 41.86
CA ALA A 517 -59.00 16.96 41.36
C ALA A 517 -59.35 15.58 41.95
N LEU A 518 -58.38 14.81 42.44
CA LEU A 518 -58.54 13.53 43.15
C LEU A 518 -59.29 13.64 44.50
N SER A 519 -59.70 14.85 44.89
CA SER A 519 -60.64 15.08 46.01
C SER A 519 -62.05 14.55 45.73
N THR A 520 -62.39 14.23 44.48
CA THR A 520 -63.63 13.52 44.11
C THR A 520 -63.35 12.05 43.81
N SER A 521 -63.37 11.26 44.89
CA SER A 521 -63.61 9.81 45.03
C SER A 521 -63.34 8.90 43.80
N ASP A 522 -62.27 8.08 43.87
CA ASP A 522 -62.32 6.61 43.60
C ASP A 522 -60.94 5.93 43.51
N ALA A 523 -59.84 6.69 43.42
CA ALA A 523 -58.49 6.10 43.28
C ALA A 523 -57.97 5.41 44.56
N TRP A 524 -58.41 5.85 45.74
CA TRP A 524 -57.90 5.32 47.01
C TRP A 524 -58.33 3.86 47.28
N LYS A 525 -59.45 3.43 46.70
CA LYS A 525 -59.89 2.04 46.71
C LYS A 525 -59.09 1.12 45.79
N LYS A 526 -58.35 1.65 44.80
CA LYS A 526 -57.58 0.84 43.84
C LYS A 526 -56.15 0.53 44.31
N LEU A 527 -55.60 1.32 45.25
CA LEU A 527 -54.25 1.12 45.81
C LEU A 527 -54.23 0.28 47.09
N THR A 528 -55.39 0.02 47.70
CA THR A 528 -55.49 -0.83 48.89
C THR A 528 -56.47 -1.98 48.66
N SER A 529 -55.95 -3.20 48.57
CA SER A 529 -56.74 -4.41 48.78
C SER A 529 -56.79 -4.66 50.29
N SER A 530 -57.91 -4.38 50.95
CA SER A 530 -58.11 -4.70 52.38
C SER A 530 -57.15 -4.05 53.38
N GLY A 531 -56.65 -2.84 53.10
CA GLY A 531 -55.93 -2.01 54.09
C GLY A 531 -54.47 -2.39 54.40
N LYS A 532 -53.81 -3.19 53.56
CA LYS A 532 -52.37 -3.50 53.64
C LYS A 532 -51.66 -3.21 52.31
N LEU A 533 -50.40 -2.78 52.37
CA LEU A 533 -49.55 -2.67 51.19
C LEU A 533 -49.10 -4.08 50.75
N ASP A 534 -49.19 -4.33 49.44
CA ASP A 534 -48.85 -5.60 48.80
C ASP A 534 -47.38 -5.58 48.35
N ALA A 535 -46.54 -6.36 49.03
CA ALA A 535 -45.10 -6.42 48.81
C ALA A 535 -44.74 -6.83 47.37
N THR A 536 -45.59 -7.62 46.73
CA THR A 536 -45.36 -8.15 45.39
C THR A 536 -45.51 -7.04 44.33
N LYS A 537 -46.45 -6.10 44.52
CA LYS A 537 -46.65 -4.96 43.61
C LYS A 537 -45.61 -3.85 43.75
N ILE A 538 -45.01 -3.71 44.94
CA ILE A 538 -43.91 -2.75 45.17
C ILE A 538 -42.62 -3.28 44.56
N ALA A 539 -42.37 -4.60 44.66
CA ALA A 539 -41.28 -5.25 43.96
C ALA A 539 -41.38 -5.03 42.44
N ASP A 540 -42.56 -5.26 41.84
CA ASP A 540 -42.83 -5.01 40.41
C ASP A 540 -42.56 -3.56 39.96
N PHE A 541 -42.78 -2.56 40.82
CA PHE A 541 -42.49 -1.15 40.53
C PHE A 541 -41.00 -0.80 40.65
N MET A 542 -40.29 -1.44 41.60
CA MET A 542 -38.82 -1.30 41.75
C MET A 542 -38.06 -2.01 40.61
N PHE A 543 -38.70 -2.91 39.87
CA PHE A 543 -38.15 -3.58 38.69
C PHE A 543 -38.12 -2.74 37.41
N SER A 544 -38.60 -1.49 37.39
CA SER A 544 -38.59 -0.70 36.15
C SER A 544 -38.46 0.80 36.35
N PRO A 545 -37.24 1.36 36.25
CA PRO A 545 -37.08 2.70 35.71
C PRO A 545 -37.20 2.70 34.18
N THR A 546 -36.93 1.57 33.50
CA THR A 546 -37.13 1.43 32.05
C THR A 546 -37.49 0.00 31.70
N THR A 547 -38.76 -0.26 31.38
CA THR A 547 -39.11 -1.44 30.59
C THR A 547 -38.52 -1.24 29.20
N LEU A 548 -37.44 -1.93 28.87
CA LEU A 548 -36.92 -1.97 27.50
C LEU A 548 -38.00 -2.63 26.63
N LYS A 549 -38.82 -1.81 25.98
CA LYS A 549 -39.77 -2.30 24.97
C LYS A 549 -38.99 -2.50 23.68
N THR A 550 -38.50 -3.72 23.48
CA THR A 550 -37.83 -4.12 22.24
C THR A 550 -38.89 -4.30 21.15
N ASP A 551 -39.08 -3.27 20.32
CA ASP A 551 -39.86 -3.39 19.10
C ASP A 551 -38.93 -3.86 17.96
N THR A 552 -39.14 -5.09 17.46
CA THR A 552 -38.36 -5.65 16.35
C THR A 552 -38.91 -5.18 15.01
N LEU A 553 -38.15 -4.36 14.29
CA LEU A 553 -38.62 -3.73 13.03
C LEU A 553 -38.78 -4.72 11.86
N PHE A 554 -37.86 -5.69 11.75
CA PHE A 554 -37.89 -6.74 10.72
C PHE A 554 -37.68 -8.12 11.36
N PRO A 555 -38.74 -8.72 11.93
CA PRO A 555 -38.61 -9.99 12.63
C PRO A 555 -38.30 -11.11 11.64
N VAL A 556 -37.31 -11.94 11.99
CA VAL A 556 -36.96 -13.17 11.27
C VAL A 556 -37.26 -14.36 12.19
N ASN A 557 -37.90 -15.40 11.65
CA ASN A 557 -38.40 -16.54 12.42
C ASN A 557 -37.32 -17.44 13.05
N SER A 558 -36.08 -17.43 12.52
CA SER A 558 -34.98 -18.26 13.01
C SER A 558 -33.60 -17.72 12.61
N TYR A 559 -32.54 -18.19 13.26
CA TYR A 559 -31.16 -17.87 12.86
C TYR A 559 -30.85 -18.46 11.46
N GLY A 560 -31.38 -19.66 11.17
CA GLY A 560 -31.28 -20.28 9.86
C GLY A 560 -31.83 -19.41 8.73
N SER A 561 -32.99 -18.79 8.92
CA SER A 561 -33.57 -17.86 7.95
C SER A 561 -32.72 -16.59 7.77
N GLY A 562 -32.11 -16.08 8.84
CA GLY A 562 -31.19 -14.94 8.76
C GLY A 562 -29.91 -15.26 7.99
N MET A 563 -29.45 -16.51 8.04
CA MET A 563 -28.25 -17.00 7.35
C MET A 563 -28.52 -17.57 5.94
N ALA A 564 -29.79 -17.81 5.58
CA ALA A 564 -30.16 -18.38 4.30
C ALA A 564 -29.58 -17.61 3.09
N PRO A 565 -29.62 -16.26 3.02
CA PRO A 565 -29.03 -15.51 1.90
C PRO A 565 -27.59 -15.90 1.57
N LEU A 566 -26.74 -16.09 2.58
CA LEU A 566 -25.34 -16.46 2.39
C LEU A 566 -25.20 -17.87 1.81
N PHE A 567 -25.93 -18.84 2.37
CA PHE A 567 -25.82 -20.24 1.97
C PHE A 567 -26.44 -20.49 0.59
N THR A 568 -27.57 -19.84 0.30
CA THR A 568 -28.22 -19.84 -1.01
C THR A 568 -27.27 -19.26 -2.06
N ASP A 569 -26.65 -18.10 -1.82
CA ASP A 569 -25.70 -17.51 -2.77
C ASP A 569 -24.47 -18.37 -3.03
N LEU A 570 -23.89 -18.94 -1.97
CA LEU A 570 -22.74 -19.83 -2.09
C LEU A 570 -23.08 -21.08 -2.91
N SER A 571 -24.26 -21.66 -2.66
CA SER A 571 -24.80 -22.78 -3.42
C SER A 571 -24.99 -22.44 -4.89
N LEU A 572 -25.60 -21.30 -5.22
CA LEU A 572 -25.87 -20.91 -6.60
C LEU A 572 -24.60 -20.60 -7.38
N TRP A 573 -23.58 -19.99 -6.76
CA TRP A 573 -22.29 -19.77 -7.41
C TRP A 573 -21.61 -21.09 -7.74
N VAL A 574 -21.57 -22.01 -6.78
CA VAL A 574 -21.02 -23.36 -6.99
C VAL A 574 -21.81 -24.08 -8.08
N GLY A 575 -23.14 -23.98 -8.08
CA GLY A 575 -24.01 -24.55 -9.12
C GLY A 575 -23.67 -24.03 -10.52
N ALA A 576 -23.54 -22.72 -10.68
CA ALA A 576 -23.12 -22.11 -11.94
C ALA A 576 -21.70 -22.54 -12.34
N PHE A 577 -20.77 -22.64 -11.38
CA PHE A 577 -19.39 -23.05 -11.63
C PHE A 577 -19.27 -24.51 -12.07
N VAL A 578 -20.04 -25.43 -11.48
CA VAL A 578 -20.03 -26.85 -11.85
C VAL A 578 -20.47 -27.04 -13.31
N LEU A 579 -21.40 -26.21 -13.81
CA LEU A 579 -21.76 -26.21 -15.24
C LEU A 579 -20.55 -25.90 -16.14
N MET A 580 -19.62 -25.04 -15.69
CA MET A 580 -18.40 -24.71 -16.43
C MET A 580 -17.38 -25.84 -16.46
N VAL A 581 -17.43 -26.74 -15.49
CA VAL A 581 -16.46 -27.83 -15.33
C VAL A 581 -16.94 -29.11 -16.00
N ILE A 582 -18.23 -29.43 -15.86
CA ILE A 582 -18.80 -30.70 -16.32
C ILE A 582 -19.29 -30.61 -17.77
N VAL A 583 -19.90 -29.50 -18.19
CA VAL A 583 -20.49 -29.38 -19.52
C VAL A 583 -19.52 -28.69 -20.48
N LYS A 584 -19.43 -29.20 -21.71
CA LYS A 584 -18.58 -28.64 -22.76
C LYS A 584 -18.97 -27.18 -23.03
N LEU A 585 -18.00 -26.28 -22.98
CA LEU A 585 -18.22 -24.84 -23.14
C LEU A 585 -18.30 -24.44 -24.62
N GLU A 586 -17.49 -25.08 -25.47
CA GLU A 586 -17.49 -24.81 -26.92
C GLU A 586 -18.71 -25.42 -27.64
N VAL A 587 -19.13 -24.79 -28.73
CA VAL A 587 -20.31 -25.16 -29.53
C VAL A 587 -19.85 -25.78 -30.84
N ASP A 588 -20.37 -26.98 -31.14
CA ASP A 588 -20.16 -27.62 -32.44
C ASP A 588 -21.07 -27.05 -33.55
N ASP A 589 -20.57 -27.02 -34.77
CA ASP A 589 -21.24 -26.55 -35.99
C ASP A 589 -22.13 -27.62 -36.65
N GLU A 590 -22.25 -28.81 -36.04
CA GLU A 590 -22.94 -29.95 -36.62
C GLU A 590 -24.43 -29.66 -36.87
N GLY A 591 -24.81 -29.57 -38.14
CA GLY A 591 -26.19 -29.34 -38.57
C GLY A 591 -26.64 -27.87 -38.58
N ILE A 592 -25.75 -26.90 -38.33
CA ILE A 592 -26.03 -25.46 -38.46
C ILE A 592 -24.81 -24.75 -39.07
N ASP A 593 -24.85 -24.50 -40.38
CA ASP A 593 -23.77 -23.80 -41.09
C ASP A 593 -23.79 -22.28 -40.80
N GLY A 594 -22.61 -21.66 -40.69
CA GLY A 594 -22.47 -20.21 -40.63
C GLY A 594 -22.68 -19.56 -39.25
N LEU A 595 -22.52 -20.30 -38.15
CA LEU A 595 -22.60 -19.76 -36.78
C LEU A 595 -21.53 -18.70 -36.48
N THR A 596 -21.97 -17.51 -36.05
CA THR A 596 -21.06 -16.45 -35.58
C THR A 596 -20.62 -16.68 -34.13
N ILE A 597 -19.47 -16.11 -33.73
CA ILE A 597 -18.94 -16.21 -32.36
C ILE A 597 -19.96 -15.71 -31.32
N GLY A 598 -20.67 -14.63 -31.64
CA GLY A 598 -21.71 -14.07 -30.77
C GLY A 598 -22.94 -14.99 -30.66
N GLN A 599 -23.36 -15.61 -31.76
CA GLN A 599 -24.49 -16.56 -31.76
C GLN A 599 -24.14 -17.84 -30.99
N SER A 600 -22.94 -18.39 -31.15
CA SER A 600 -22.49 -19.55 -30.39
C SER A 600 -22.38 -19.25 -28.90
N TYR A 601 -21.85 -18.07 -28.53
CA TYR A 601 -21.79 -17.62 -27.14
C TYR A 601 -23.19 -17.49 -26.53
N LEU A 602 -24.10 -16.77 -27.20
CA LEU A 602 -25.45 -16.53 -26.70
C LEU A 602 -26.26 -17.83 -26.65
N GLY A 603 -26.14 -18.71 -27.65
CA GLY A 603 -26.86 -19.97 -27.67
C GLY A 603 -26.43 -20.94 -26.57
N ARG A 604 -25.14 -21.07 -26.30
CA ARG A 604 -24.66 -21.88 -25.17
C ARG A 604 -24.99 -21.25 -23.83
N TRP A 605 -24.87 -19.92 -23.71
CA TRP A 605 -25.28 -19.21 -22.49
C TRP A 605 -26.78 -19.42 -22.20
N LEU A 606 -27.66 -19.34 -23.21
CA LEU A 606 -29.10 -19.60 -23.06
C LEU A 606 -29.39 -21.03 -22.61
N LEU A 607 -28.65 -22.02 -23.13
CA LEU A 607 -28.76 -23.40 -22.65
C LEU A 607 -28.43 -23.49 -21.16
N PHE A 608 -27.33 -22.89 -20.73
CA PHE A 608 -26.92 -22.89 -19.31
C PHE A 608 -27.83 -22.02 -18.44
N ALA A 609 -28.42 -20.95 -18.99
CA ALA A 609 -29.38 -20.10 -18.30
C ALA A 609 -30.60 -20.91 -17.84
N MET A 610 -31.06 -21.88 -18.63
CA MET A 610 -32.12 -22.79 -18.20
C MET A 610 -31.73 -23.61 -16.96
N PHE A 611 -30.50 -24.14 -16.93
CA PHE A 611 -29.98 -24.86 -15.77
C PHE A 611 -29.80 -23.95 -14.55
N ALA A 612 -29.24 -22.75 -14.75
CA ALA A 612 -29.02 -21.78 -13.69
C ALA A 612 -30.34 -21.29 -13.09
N ILE A 613 -31.34 -20.96 -13.92
CA ILE A 613 -32.68 -20.60 -13.44
C ILE A 613 -33.28 -21.77 -12.65
N ALA A 614 -33.18 -23.00 -13.16
CA ALA A 614 -33.66 -24.17 -12.44
C ALA A 614 -32.95 -24.36 -11.08
N GLN A 615 -31.63 -24.16 -11.01
CA GLN A 615 -30.86 -24.17 -9.76
C GLN A 615 -31.37 -23.10 -8.78
N GLY A 616 -31.56 -21.86 -9.25
CA GLY A 616 -32.09 -20.74 -8.46
C GLY A 616 -33.46 -21.04 -7.88
N VAL A 617 -34.38 -21.50 -8.74
CA VAL A 617 -35.76 -21.85 -8.34
C VAL A 617 -35.76 -23.02 -7.37
N ILE A 618 -35.04 -24.11 -7.66
CA ILE A 618 -35.03 -25.30 -6.79
C ILE A 618 -34.40 -24.98 -5.44
N CYS A 619 -33.29 -24.25 -5.41
CA CYS A 619 -32.63 -23.85 -4.17
C CYS A 619 -33.59 -23.05 -3.28
N CYS A 620 -34.19 -21.97 -3.80
CA CYS A 620 -35.13 -21.14 -3.05
C CYS A 620 -36.42 -21.89 -2.67
N VAL A 621 -36.97 -22.75 -3.54
CA VAL A 621 -38.14 -23.56 -3.18
C VAL A 621 -37.79 -24.54 -2.05
N GLY A 622 -36.60 -25.14 -2.08
CA GLY A 622 -36.12 -25.99 -0.99
C GLY A 622 -35.91 -25.21 0.30
N ASP A 623 -35.37 -23.99 0.23
CA ASP A 623 -35.23 -23.10 1.39
C ASP A 623 -36.60 -22.82 2.03
N LEU A 624 -37.63 -22.55 1.22
CA LEU A 624 -39.00 -22.36 1.69
C LEU A 624 -39.60 -23.65 2.30
N ILE A 625 -39.29 -24.83 1.74
CA ILE A 625 -39.73 -26.13 2.29
C ILE A 625 -39.10 -26.40 3.66
N ILE A 626 -37.82 -26.01 3.84
CA ILE A 626 -37.11 -26.12 5.11
C ILE A 626 -37.70 -25.20 6.18
N GLY A 627 -38.41 -24.14 5.76
CA GLY A 627 -39.09 -23.19 6.62
C GLY A 627 -38.48 -21.79 6.61
N VAL A 628 -37.54 -21.50 5.70
CA VAL A 628 -36.95 -20.17 5.56
C VAL A 628 -38.07 -19.16 5.32
N GLN A 629 -38.09 -18.11 6.14
CA GLN A 629 -39.09 -17.05 6.03
C GLN A 629 -38.92 -16.31 4.69
N ALA A 630 -40.03 -15.96 4.05
CA ALA A 630 -40.03 -15.03 2.92
C ALA A 630 -41.19 -14.04 3.08
N ALA A 631 -40.86 -12.76 3.27
CA ALA A 631 -41.83 -11.67 3.26
C ALA A 631 -42.58 -11.60 1.92
N ASN A 632 -41.90 -11.94 0.81
CA ASN A 632 -42.53 -12.09 -0.50
C ASN A 632 -41.91 -13.28 -1.26
N VAL A 633 -42.68 -14.38 -1.32
CA VAL A 633 -42.26 -15.64 -1.95
C VAL A 633 -41.92 -15.47 -3.44
N PRO A 634 -42.76 -14.83 -4.29
CA PRO A 634 -42.39 -14.58 -5.68
C PRO A 634 -41.08 -13.82 -5.85
N ALA A 635 -40.86 -12.76 -5.05
CA ALA A 635 -39.65 -11.97 -5.11
C ALA A 635 -38.42 -12.76 -4.65
N PHE A 636 -38.54 -13.60 -3.61
CA PHE A 636 -37.46 -14.47 -3.14
C PHE A 636 -37.01 -15.45 -4.25
N ILE A 637 -37.96 -16.16 -4.87
CA ILE A 637 -37.67 -17.10 -5.96
C ILE A 637 -37.09 -16.37 -7.19
N ALA A 638 -37.67 -15.23 -7.57
CA ALA A 638 -37.17 -14.43 -8.69
C ALA A 638 -35.75 -13.91 -8.44
N THR A 639 -35.45 -13.52 -7.20
CA THR A 639 -34.11 -13.08 -6.78
C THR A 639 -33.12 -14.23 -6.88
N GLY A 640 -33.45 -15.42 -6.37
CA GLY A 640 -32.60 -16.61 -6.54
C GLY A 640 -32.33 -16.96 -8.01
N ALA A 641 -33.34 -16.88 -8.87
CA ALA A 641 -33.17 -17.10 -10.30
C ALA A 641 -32.25 -16.05 -10.96
N LEU A 642 -32.42 -14.76 -10.63
CA LEU A 642 -31.57 -13.68 -11.14
C LEU A 642 -30.14 -13.77 -10.62
N THR A 643 -29.95 -14.08 -9.34
CA THR A 643 -28.65 -14.31 -8.72
C THR A 643 -27.92 -15.44 -9.45
N SER A 644 -28.61 -16.57 -9.68
CA SER A 644 -28.05 -17.69 -10.43
C SER A 644 -27.66 -17.32 -11.86
N LEU A 645 -28.48 -16.52 -12.56
CA LEU A 645 -28.14 -15.98 -13.88
C LEU A 645 -26.94 -15.02 -13.87
N THR A 646 -26.82 -14.22 -12.81
CA THR A 646 -25.69 -13.30 -12.61
C THR A 646 -24.40 -14.09 -12.46
N TYR A 647 -24.41 -15.10 -11.58
CA TYR A 647 -23.26 -15.97 -11.35
C TYR A 647 -22.92 -16.81 -12.58
N LEU A 648 -23.92 -17.31 -13.31
CA LEU A 648 -23.72 -17.94 -14.61
C LEU A 648 -23.02 -16.99 -15.58
N SER A 649 -23.49 -15.74 -15.70
CA SER A 649 -22.93 -14.78 -16.65
C SER A 649 -21.47 -14.48 -16.35
N ILE A 650 -21.13 -14.27 -15.08
CA ILE A 650 -19.75 -14.03 -14.63
C ILE A 650 -18.89 -15.27 -14.88
N THR A 651 -19.29 -16.43 -14.38
CA THR A 651 -18.50 -17.66 -14.47
C THR A 651 -18.34 -18.14 -15.91
N TYR A 652 -19.38 -18.02 -16.74
CA TYR A 652 -19.36 -18.35 -18.16
C TYR A 652 -18.49 -17.40 -18.96
N SER A 653 -18.60 -16.09 -18.74
CA SER A 653 -17.75 -15.11 -19.45
C SER A 653 -16.27 -15.33 -19.14
N LEU A 654 -15.90 -15.54 -17.87
CA LEU A 654 -14.52 -15.82 -17.48
C LEU A 654 -14.03 -17.16 -18.05
N SER A 655 -14.83 -18.22 -17.91
CA SER A 655 -14.44 -19.58 -18.34
C SER A 655 -14.37 -19.73 -19.85
N THR A 656 -15.20 -19.05 -20.63
CA THR A 656 -15.11 -19.09 -22.10
C THR A 656 -13.99 -18.20 -22.65
N THR A 657 -13.76 -17.06 -22.02
CA THR A 657 -12.76 -16.07 -22.45
C THR A 657 -11.35 -16.50 -22.12
N PHE A 658 -11.13 -17.07 -20.93
CA PHE A 658 -9.81 -17.48 -20.42
C PHE A 658 -9.65 -19.00 -20.24
N GLN A 659 -10.66 -19.81 -20.61
CA GLN A 659 -10.61 -21.28 -20.51
C GLN A 659 -10.30 -21.75 -19.07
N HIS A 660 -9.36 -22.68 -18.88
CA HIS A 660 -9.00 -23.21 -17.55
C HIS A 660 -8.48 -22.13 -16.59
N VAL A 661 -7.83 -21.07 -17.10
CA VAL A 661 -7.41 -19.92 -16.28
C VAL A 661 -8.64 -19.17 -15.77
N GLY A 662 -9.67 -19.02 -16.59
CA GLY A 662 -10.95 -18.44 -16.20
C GLY A 662 -11.63 -19.24 -15.10
N LYS A 663 -11.64 -20.57 -15.21
CA LYS A 663 -12.16 -21.45 -14.16
C LYS A 663 -11.43 -21.24 -12.83
N ALA A 664 -10.10 -21.10 -12.85
CA ALA A 664 -9.32 -20.79 -11.65
C ALA A 664 -9.65 -19.41 -11.05
N LEU A 665 -9.88 -18.39 -11.89
CA LEU A 665 -10.33 -17.07 -11.44
C LEU A 665 -11.70 -17.12 -10.76
N CYS A 666 -12.64 -17.93 -11.26
CA CYS A 666 -13.94 -18.13 -10.60
C CYS A 666 -13.79 -18.69 -9.18
N VAL A 667 -12.85 -19.64 -8.98
CA VAL A 667 -12.52 -20.20 -7.66
C VAL A 667 -11.85 -19.16 -6.76
N LEU A 668 -10.97 -18.32 -7.31
CA LEU A 668 -10.36 -17.23 -6.55
C LEU A 668 -11.41 -16.21 -6.09
N LEU A 669 -12.36 -15.85 -6.97
CA LEU A 669 -13.42 -14.89 -6.65
C LEU A 669 -14.31 -15.37 -5.51
N ILE A 670 -14.71 -16.65 -5.48
CA ILE A 670 -15.53 -17.18 -4.38
C ILE A 670 -14.78 -17.16 -3.03
N ILE A 671 -13.47 -17.48 -3.02
CA ILE A 671 -12.65 -17.49 -1.80
C ILE A 671 -12.59 -16.09 -1.16
N VAL A 672 -12.45 -15.05 -1.97
CA VAL A 672 -12.38 -13.66 -1.47
C VAL A 672 -13.77 -13.12 -1.09
N GLN A 673 -14.83 -13.56 -1.77
CA GLN A 673 -16.19 -13.11 -1.51
C GLN A 673 -16.78 -13.63 -0.19
N ILE A 674 -16.47 -14.85 0.23
CA ILE A 674 -17.02 -15.43 1.48
C ILE A 674 -16.83 -14.50 2.71
N PRO A 675 -15.60 -14.05 3.03
CA PRO A 675 -15.39 -13.07 4.11
C PRO A 675 -15.70 -11.63 3.68
N GLY A 676 -15.69 -11.36 2.38
CA GLY A 676 -15.74 -10.01 1.82
C GLY A 676 -17.12 -9.46 1.52
N ALA A 677 -18.17 -10.31 1.47
CA ALA A 677 -19.50 -9.97 0.98
C ALA A 677 -20.57 -9.73 2.06
N SER A 678 -20.17 -9.43 3.30
CA SER A 678 -21.07 -9.10 4.42
C SER A 678 -22.09 -10.18 4.82
N GLY A 679 -21.94 -11.43 4.35
CA GLY A 679 -22.90 -12.50 4.62
C GLY A 679 -22.86 -13.06 6.04
N LEU A 680 -21.66 -13.21 6.62
CA LEU A 680 -21.45 -13.71 7.99
C LEU A 680 -21.41 -12.61 9.04
N TYR A 681 -20.76 -11.49 8.70
CA TYR A 681 -20.56 -10.36 9.58
C TYR A 681 -20.88 -9.07 8.82
N PRO A 682 -21.38 -8.02 9.49
CA PRO A 682 -21.48 -6.69 8.90
C PRO A 682 -20.13 -6.25 8.31
N ILE A 683 -20.16 -5.63 7.14
CA ILE A 683 -18.95 -5.24 6.41
C ILE A 683 -18.07 -4.26 7.21
N GLU A 684 -18.67 -3.48 8.10
CA GLU A 684 -18.02 -2.53 9.01
C GLU A 684 -17.04 -3.23 9.97
N MET A 685 -17.33 -4.48 10.34
CA MET A 685 -16.48 -5.29 11.22
C MET A 685 -15.27 -5.88 10.49
N MET A 686 -15.24 -5.82 9.16
CA MET A 686 -14.17 -6.42 8.36
C MET A 686 -12.96 -5.48 8.22
N PRO A 687 -11.73 -6.04 8.06
CA PRO A 687 -10.55 -5.25 7.74
C PRO A 687 -10.75 -4.32 6.53
N GLY A 688 -10.03 -3.20 6.52
CA GLY A 688 -10.17 -2.18 5.47
C GLY A 688 -10.06 -2.74 4.05
N PHE A 689 -9.21 -3.74 3.82
CA PHE A 689 -9.10 -4.44 2.53
C PHE A 689 -10.46 -4.94 1.99
N PHE A 690 -11.23 -5.67 2.80
CA PHE A 690 -12.51 -6.21 2.38
C PHE A 690 -13.56 -5.11 2.22
N ARG A 691 -13.56 -4.09 3.08
CA ARG A 691 -14.46 -2.93 2.98
C ARG A 691 -14.34 -2.19 1.65
N HIS A 692 -13.12 -2.06 1.10
CA HIS A 692 -12.91 -1.39 -0.19
C HIS A 692 -13.25 -2.27 -1.39
N LEU A 693 -13.14 -3.60 -1.24
CA LEU A 693 -13.35 -4.54 -2.34
C LEU A 693 -14.82 -5.02 -2.44
N TYR A 694 -15.54 -4.99 -1.31
CA TYR A 694 -16.95 -5.36 -1.16
C TYR A 694 -17.90 -4.80 -2.24
N PRO A 695 -17.80 -3.53 -2.68
CA PRO A 695 -18.67 -3.00 -3.73
C PRO A 695 -18.50 -3.70 -5.09
N PHE A 696 -17.37 -4.36 -5.32
CA PHE A 696 -17.08 -5.08 -6.57
C PHE A 696 -17.48 -6.55 -6.53
N PHE A 697 -18.07 -7.01 -5.44
CA PHE A 697 -18.53 -8.39 -5.30
C PHE A 697 -20.01 -8.52 -5.62
N PRO A 698 -20.40 -9.44 -6.52
CA PRO A 698 -21.81 -9.69 -6.77
C PRO A 698 -22.53 -10.27 -5.55
N PHE A 699 -21.85 -11.06 -4.70
CA PHE A 699 -22.43 -11.64 -3.47
C PHE A 699 -23.05 -10.59 -2.54
N THR A 700 -22.43 -9.41 -2.47
CA THR A 700 -22.92 -8.25 -1.71
C THR A 700 -24.39 -7.96 -2.03
N TYR A 701 -24.67 -7.76 -3.31
CA TYR A 701 -25.97 -7.30 -3.76
C TYR A 701 -27.00 -8.42 -3.80
N SER A 702 -26.60 -9.66 -4.07
CA SER A 702 -27.52 -10.80 -4.02
C SER A 702 -27.90 -11.17 -2.58
N ILE A 703 -26.97 -11.13 -1.62
CA ILE A 703 -27.26 -11.32 -0.20
C ILE A 703 -28.24 -10.25 0.27
N ASP A 704 -27.99 -8.98 -0.04
CA ASP A 704 -28.87 -7.88 0.36
C ASP A 704 -30.25 -7.98 -0.29
N ALA A 705 -30.33 -8.34 -1.59
CA ALA A 705 -31.60 -8.57 -2.26
C ALA A 705 -32.39 -9.74 -1.62
N LEU A 706 -31.72 -10.85 -1.28
CA LEU A 706 -32.36 -11.98 -0.60
C LEU A 706 -32.82 -11.59 0.81
N ARG A 707 -32.03 -10.81 1.56
CA ARG A 707 -32.41 -10.29 2.89
C ARG A 707 -33.69 -9.46 2.84
N GLU A 708 -33.83 -8.57 1.88
CA GLU A 708 -35.05 -7.77 1.68
C GLU A 708 -36.28 -8.67 1.45
N THR A 709 -36.12 -9.74 0.66
CA THR A 709 -37.22 -10.68 0.40
C THR A 709 -37.57 -11.60 1.59
N ILE A 710 -36.65 -11.77 2.54
CA ILE A 710 -36.82 -12.58 3.76
C ILE A 710 -37.36 -11.73 4.92
N GLY A 711 -36.67 -10.64 5.25
CA GLY A 711 -36.94 -9.78 6.40
C GLY A 711 -37.99 -8.71 6.16
N GLY A 712 -38.18 -8.28 4.90
CA GLY A 712 -39.09 -7.20 4.52
C GLY A 712 -38.37 -6.13 3.68
N PHE A 713 -39.14 -5.43 2.84
CA PHE A 713 -38.59 -4.42 1.94
C PHE A 713 -38.47 -3.05 2.61
N TYR A 714 -37.37 -2.35 2.36
CA TYR A 714 -37.15 -0.98 2.80
C TYR A 714 -36.78 -0.04 1.64
N GLU A 715 -37.66 0.94 1.37
CA GLU A 715 -37.50 1.92 0.28
C GLU A 715 -37.09 1.28 -1.06
N ASN A 716 -36.00 1.76 -1.68
CA ASN A 716 -35.48 1.29 -2.97
C ASN A 716 -34.28 0.33 -2.82
N HIS A 717 -34.03 -0.24 -1.64
CA HIS A 717 -32.85 -1.09 -1.39
C HIS A 717 -32.87 -2.33 -2.28
N TYR A 718 -34.00 -3.05 -2.31
CA TYR A 718 -34.18 -4.19 -3.21
C TYR A 718 -33.95 -3.83 -4.69
N ALA A 719 -34.58 -2.76 -5.17
CA ALA A 719 -34.44 -2.33 -6.57
C ALA A 719 -32.99 -1.95 -6.91
N THR A 720 -32.28 -1.32 -5.97
CA THR A 720 -30.87 -0.96 -6.11
C THR A 720 -29.99 -2.21 -6.19
N ALA A 721 -30.20 -3.18 -5.30
CA ALA A 721 -29.45 -4.44 -5.29
C ALA A 721 -29.66 -5.23 -6.59
N ILE A 722 -30.91 -5.36 -7.05
CA ILE A 722 -31.26 -5.97 -8.34
C ILE A 722 -30.58 -5.22 -9.51
N GLY A 723 -30.57 -3.89 -9.48
CA GLY A 723 -29.90 -3.05 -10.49
C GLY A 723 -28.40 -3.34 -10.60
N HIS A 724 -27.70 -3.51 -9.48
CA HIS A 724 -26.27 -3.87 -9.48
C HIS A 724 -26.03 -5.28 -10.06
N LEU A 725 -26.88 -6.26 -9.75
CA LEU A 725 -26.79 -7.61 -10.36
C LEU A 725 -26.92 -7.55 -11.89
N PHE A 726 -27.84 -6.72 -12.41
CA PHE A 726 -27.94 -6.50 -13.86
C PHE A 726 -26.67 -5.86 -14.45
N VAL A 727 -26.04 -4.92 -13.75
CA VAL A 727 -24.75 -4.35 -14.19
C VAL A 727 -23.68 -5.43 -14.31
N PHE A 728 -23.60 -6.37 -13.36
CA PHE A 728 -22.67 -7.51 -13.46
C PHE A 728 -22.95 -8.42 -14.65
N ILE A 729 -24.23 -8.68 -14.97
CA ILE A 729 -24.60 -9.44 -16.17
C ILE A 729 -24.09 -8.70 -17.41
N VAL A 730 -24.42 -7.41 -17.56
CA VAL A 730 -24.01 -6.60 -18.73
C VAL A 730 -22.48 -6.56 -18.86
N ALA A 731 -21.75 -6.32 -17.76
CA ALA A 731 -20.30 -6.31 -17.74
C ALA A 731 -19.70 -7.66 -18.18
N SER A 732 -20.31 -8.77 -17.75
CA SER A 732 -19.90 -10.13 -18.12
C SER A 732 -20.11 -10.40 -19.60
N PHE A 733 -21.22 -9.95 -20.18
CA PHE A 733 -21.48 -10.06 -21.62
C PHE A 733 -20.49 -9.24 -22.44
N ILE A 734 -20.16 -8.02 -22.00
CA ILE A 734 -19.14 -7.18 -22.65
C ILE A 734 -17.79 -7.92 -22.63
N LEU A 735 -17.40 -8.48 -21.48
CA LEU A 735 -16.17 -9.27 -21.35
C LEU A 735 -16.19 -10.49 -22.28
N GLY A 736 -17.26 -11.28 -22.27
CA GLY A 736 -17.38 -12.51 -23.05
C GLY A 736 -17.45 -12.30 -24.57
N LEU A 737 -18.11 -11.23 -25.04
CA LEU A 737 -18.28 -10.97 -26.48
C LEU A 737 -17.15 -10.12 -27.07
N ALA A 738 -16.66 -9.11 -26.35
CA ALA A 738 -15.64 -8.19 -26.88
C ALA A 738 -14.23 -8.77 -26.74
N LEU A 739 -13.90 -9.42 -25.63
CA LEU A 739 -12.53 -9.87 -25.35
C LEU A 739 -12.20 -11.23 -25.98
N ARG A 740 -13.18 -12.14 -26.06
CA ARG A 740 -13.01 -13.51 -26.58
C ARG A 740 -12.37 -13.59 -27.97
N PRO A 741 -12.73 -12.77 -28.99
CA PRO A 741 -12.10 -12.83 -30.32
C PRO A 741 -10.60 -12.49 -30.30
N TYR A 742 -10.13 -11.72 -29.32
CA TYR A 742 -8.72 -11.35 -29.20
C TYR A 742 -7.88 -12.44 -28.54
N LEU A 743 -8.51 -13.29 -27.72
CA LEU A 743 -7.84 -14.35 -26.97
C LEU A 743 -7.91 -15.72 -27.65
N THR A 744 -8.60 -15.88 -28.77
CA THR A 744 -8.73 -17.15 -29.51
C THR A 744 -7.38 -17.83 -29.79
N ASN A 745 -6.35 -17.05 -30.15
CA ASN A 745 -5.01 -17.59 -30.42
C ASN A 745 -4.32 -18.12 -29.16
N LEU A 746 -4.55 -17.44 -28.03
CA LEU A 746 -4.00 -17.78 -26.74
C LEU A 746 -4.70 -19.02 -26.17
N ASN A 747 -6.02 -19.06 -26.25
CA ASN A 747 -6.82 -20.18 -25.77
C ASN A 747 -6.46 -21.47 -26.51
N ARG A 748 -6.19 -21.41 -27.82
CA ARG A 748 -5.78 -22.61 -28.56
C ARG A 748 -4.39 -23.11 -28.15
N LEU A 749 -3.47 -22.19 -27.90
CA LEU A 749 -2.17 -22.56 -27.34
C LEU A 749 -2.37 -23.35 -26.05
N PHE A 750 -3.19 -22.84 -25.12
CA PHE A 750 -3.49 -23.54 -23.87
C PHE A 750 -4.14 -24.89 -24.09
N ALA A 751 -5.17 -24.96 -24.93
CA ALA A 751 -5.85 -26.21 -25.24
C ALA A 751 -4.87 -27.27 -25.76
N ARG A 752 -3.92 -26.88 -26.64
CA ARG A 752 -2.88 -27.76 -27.17
C ARG A 752 -1.89 -28.20 -26.10
N GLU A 753 -1.37 -27.29 -25.28
CA GLU A 753 -0.41 -27.63 -24.23
C GLU A 753 -1.04 -28.51 -23.14
N ILE A 754 -2.33 -28.30 -22.85
CA ILE A 754 -3.10 -29.15 -21.94
C ILE A 754 -3.32 -30.55 -22.54
N GLU A 755 -3.71 -30.64 -23.81
CA GLU A 755 -3.82 -31.91 -24.54
C GLU A 755 -2.47 -32.66 -24.57
N GLN A 756 -1.35 -31.95 -24.63
CA GLN A 756 0.00 -32.54 -24.56
C GLN A 756 0.43 -32.97 -23.15
N SER A 757 -0.19 -32.42 -22.10
CA SER A 757 0.14 -32.75 -20.72
C SER A 757 -0.36 -34.12 -20.29
N ASP A 758 -1.39 -34.66 -20.97
CA ASP A 758 -2.09 -35.92 -20.68
C ASP A 758 -2.66 -36.03 -19.25
N ILE A 759 -2.58 -34.96 -18.46
CA ILE A 759 -3.08 -34.87 -17.08
C ILE A 759 -4.53 -34.35 -17.05
N ILE A 760 -4.94 -33.57 -18.05
CA ILE A 760 -6.25 -32.90 -18.11
C ILE A 760 -6.84 -33.04 -19.52
N ILE A 761 -8.11 -33.46 -19.62
CA ILE A 761 -8.86 -33.52 -20.88
C ILE A 761 -9.10 -32.09 -21.38
N GLY A 762 -8.50 -31.72 -22.51
CA GLY A 762 -8.66 -30.40 -23.13
C GLY A 762 -9.83 -30.35 -24.12
N GLU A 763 -10.54 -29.21 -24.17
CA GLU A 763 -11.56 -28.95 -25.20
C GLU A 763 -10.91 -28.37 -26.47
N LYS A 764 -11.24 -28.93 -27.64
CA LYS A 764 -10.80 -28.39 -28.94
C LYS A 764 -11.61 -27.13 -29.25
N ILE A 765 -10.91 -26.05 -29.60
CA ILE A 765 -11.53 -24.76 -29.95
C ILE A 765 -11.99 -24.79 -31.41
N GLU A 766 -13.29 -24.66 -31.63
CA GLU A 766 -13.92 -24.79 -32.95
C GLU A 766 -14.08 -23.43 -33.69
N THR A 767 -13.65 -22.31 -33.09
CA THR A 767 -13.76 -20.98 -33.72
C THR A 767 -12.75 -20.75 -34.86
N PRO A 768 -13.12 -20.00 -35.94
CA PRO A 768 -12.24 -19.76 -37.09
C PRO A 768 -11.00 -18.93 -36.69
N PHE A 769 -9.84 -19.57 -36.80
CA PHE A 769 -8.54 -19.01 -36.39
C PHE A 769 -7.96 -18.04 -37.41
N ARG A 770 -7.47 -16.88 -36.94
CA ARG A 770 -6.64 -15.99 -37.76
C ARG A 770 -5.19 -16.50 -37.79
N ARG A 771 -4.89 -17.35 -38.77
CA ARG A 771 -3.65 -18.15 -38.79
C ARG A 771 -2.35 -17.37 -38.79
N TYR A 772 -2.35 -16.24 -39.49
CA TYR A 772 -1.22 -15.34 -39.61
C TYR A 772 -1.69 -13.89 -39.65
N ARG A 773 -0.89 -12.94 -39.12
CA ARG A 773 -1.17 -11.52 -39.34
C ARG A 773 -0.97 -11.18 -40.81
N PHE A 774 -1.86 -10.38 -41.39
CA PHE A 774 -1.78 -10.00 -42.80
C PHE A 774 -0.44 -9.31 -43.15
N SER A 775 0.08 -8.50 -42.24
CA SER A 775 1.42 -7.88 -42.39
C SER A 775 2.57 -8.90 -42.42
N GLN A 776 2.44 -10.02 -41.69
CA GLN A 776 3.43 -11.10 -41.72
C GLN A 776 3.36 -11.88 -43.04
N ALA A 777 2.16 -12.08 -43.56
CA ALA A 777 1.96 -12.73 -44.87
C ALA A 777 2.50 -11.88 -46.02
N ILE A 778 2.24 -10.56 -46.02
CA ILE A 778 2.82 -9.64 -47.01
C ILE A 778 4.35 -9.65 -46.91
N ARG A 779 4.91 -9.57 -45.71
CA ARG A 779 6.36 -9.57 -45.52
C ARG A 779 7.02 -10.89 -45.94
N ALA A 780 6.34 -12.02 -45.73
CA ALA A 780 6.79 -13.32 -46.19
C ALA A 780 6.74 -13.44 -47.73
N LEU A 781 5.73 -12.85 -48.37
CA LEU A 781 5.56 -12.82 -49.83
C LEU A 781 6.48 -11.78 -50.53
N SER A 782 6.84 -10.69 -49.85
CA SER A 782 7.67 -9.63 -50.43
C SER A 782 9.16 -9.98 -50.47
N ASN A 783 9.69 -10.61 -49.40
CA ASN A 783 11.09 -11.00 -49.33
C ASN A 783 11.30 -12.23 -48.42
N ARG A 784 11.22 -13.44 -48.99
CA ARG A 784 11.22 -14.71 -48.24
C ARG A 784 12.55 -15.00 -47.56
N THR A 785 13.68 -14.70 -48.20
CA THR A 785 15.02 -14.97 -47.67
C THR A 785 15.31 -14.09 -46.45
N GLU A 786 15.02 -12.80 -46.55
CA GLU A 786 15.16 -11.83 -45.46
C GLU A 786 14.20 -12.14 -44.30
N TYR A 787 12.93 -12.46 -44.61
CA TYR A 787 11.96 -12.86 -43.60
C TYR A 787 12.40 -14.13 -42.84
N ARG A 788 12.85 -15.17 -43.54
CA ARG A 788 13.37 -16.40 -42.92
C ARG A 788 14.59 -16.13 -42.05
N ALA A 789 15.56 -15.35 -42.53
CA ALA A 789 16.76 -15.01 -41.77
C ALA A 789 16.42 -14.25 -40.48
N ALA A 790 15.53 -13.26 -40.56
CA ALA A 790 15.09 -12.47 -39.40
C ALA A 790 14.35 -13.32 -38.36
N ILE A 791 13.47 -14.23 -38.78
CA ILE A 791 12.75 -15.13 -37.87
C ILE A 791 13.68 -16.18 -37.26
N HIS A 792 14.58 -16.77 -38.05
CA HIS A 792 15.54 -17.75 -37.56
C HIS A 792 16.48 -17.16 -36.49
N HIS A 793 16.93 -15.92 -36.70
CA HIS A 793 17.76 -15.21 -35.71
C HIS A 793 17.00 -14.94 -34.40
N ARG A 794 15.72 -14.55 -34.48
CA ARG A 794 14.85 -14.38 -33.30
C ARG A 794 14.56 -15.70 -32.60
N ALA A 795 14.30 -16.77 -33.35
CA ALA A 795 14.04 -18.10 -32.83
C ALA A 795 15.26 -18.66 -32.07
N MET A 796 16.47 -18.51 -32.62
CA MET A 796 17.70 -18.95 -31.96
C MET A 796 17.99 -18.16 -30.67
N LYS A 797 17.76 -16.84 -30.68
CA LYS A 797 17.89 -16.00 -29.47
C LYS A 797 16.91 -16.42 -28.38
N PHE A 798 15.64 -16.63 -28.75
CA PHE A 798 14.61 -17.05 -27.80
C PHE A 798 14.82 -18.48 -27.30
N ALA A 799 15.23 -19.42 -28.16
CA ALA A 799 15.47 -20.81 -27.80
C ALA A 799 16.55 -20.97 -26.71
N ARG A 800 17.59 -20.12 -26.71
CA ARG A 800 18.61 -20.09 -25.63
C ARG A 800 18.07 -19.52 -24.32
N LEU A 801 17.13 -18.57 -24.40
CA LEU A 801 16.61 -17.84 -23.23
C LEU A 801 15.41 -18.56 -22.58
N TYR A 802 14.58 -19.23 -23.39
CA TYR A 802 13.37 -19.93 -22.96
C TYR A 802 13.56 -20.90 -21.77
N PRO A 803 14.54 -21.83 -21.77
CA PRO A 803 14.72 -22.73 -20.62
C PRO A 803 15.10 -21.97 -19.34
N ARG A 804 15.90 -20.90 -19.44
CA ARG A 804 16.27 -20.07 -18.29
C ARG A 804 15.08 -19.27 -17.75
N LEU A 805 14.24 -18.74 -18.63
CA LEU A 805 13.02 -18.02 -18.23
C LEU A 805 12.00 -18.95 -17.58
N LYS A 806 11.82 -20.16 -18.13
CA LYS A 806 10.91 -21.17 -17.56
C LYS A 806 11.38 -21.64 -16.19
N ILE A 807 12.66 -22.00 -16.04
CA ILE A 807 13.23 -22.40 -14.75
C ILE A 807 13.18 -21.24 -13.76
N GLY A 808 13.58 -20.03 -14.18
CA GLY A 808 13.51 -18.82 -13.35
C GLY A 808 12.08 -18.52 -12.89
N ALA A 809 11.07 -18.73 -13.75
CA ALA A 809 9.68 -18.57 -13.37
C ALA A 809 9.22 -19.60 -12.34
N ILE A 810 9.57 -20.87 -12.50
CA ILE A 810 9.22 -21.92 -11.52
C ILE A 810 9.90 -21.64 -10.18
N VAL A 811 11.18 -21.29 -10.22
CA VAL A 811 11.97 -20.95 -9.02
C VAL A 811 11.37 -19.71 -8.32
N ALA A 812 11.09 -18.63 -9.05
CA ALA A 812 10.47 -17.43 -8.47
C ALA A 812 9.03 -17.69 -8.00
N GLY A 813 8.29 -18.56 -8.68
CA GLY A 813 6.95 -18.98 -8.31
C GLY A 813 6.89 -19.78 -7.01
N ILE A 814 8.00 -20.38 -6.56
CA ILE A 814 8.11 -21.14 -5.31
C ILE A 814 8.84 -20.31 -4.24
N ILE A 815 10.01 -19.76 -4.57
CA ILE A 815 10.88 -19.06 -3.61
C ILE A 815 10.25 -17.76 -3.13
N VAL A 816 9.61 -16.95 -3.99
CA VAL A 816 9.04 -15.68 -3.57
C VAL A 816 7.88 -15.89 -2.58
N PRO A 817 6.91 -16.79 -2.81
CA PRO A 817 5.94 -17.19 -1.79
C PRO A 817 6.57 -17.61 -0.47
N ILE A 818 7.57 -18.49 -0.49
CA ILE A 818 8.24 -18.95 0.74
C ILE A 818 8.93 -17.78 1.45
N ALA A 819 9.63 -16.92 0.71
CA ALA A 819 10.30 -15.74 1.26
C ALA A 819 9.30 -14.74 1.84
N LEU A 820 8.16 -14.50 1.19
CA LEU A 820 7.08 -13.67 1.73
C LEU A 820 6.52 -14.30 3.02
N ILE A 821 6.25 -15.61 3.04
CA ILE A 821 5.80 -16.31 4.24
C ILE A 821 6.79 -16.12 5.40
N VAL A 822 8.08 -16.33 5.18
CA VAL A 822 9.11 -16.19 6.23
C VAL A 822 9.26 -14.73 6.66
N LEU A 823 9.38 -13.80 5.71
CA LEU A 823 9.54 -12.37 5.98
C LEU A 823 8.36 -11.83 6.80
N PHE A 824 7.13 -12.22 6.46
CA PHE A 824 5.94 -11.74 7.12
C PHE A 824 5.59 -12.49 8.41
N SER A 825 6.02 -13.74 8.56
CA SER A 825 5.90 -14.49 9.82
C SER A 825 6.83 -13.93 10.91
N VAL A 826 8.01 -13.42 10.52
CA VAL A 826 9.04 -12.94 11.44
C VAL A 826 9.00 -11.42 11.66
N SER A 827 8.46 -10.64 10.72
CA SER A 827 8.43 -9.18 10.80
C SER A 827 7.38 -8.65 11.78
N SER A 828 7.83 -7.88 12.78
CA SER A 828 6.98 -7.19 13.75
C SER A 828 6.00 -6.18 13.12
N ASN A 829 6.31 -5.68 11.91
CA ASN A 829 5.48 -4.70 11.19
C ASN A 829 4.18 -5.31 10.62
N PHE A 830 4.08 -6.64 10.58
CA PHE A 830 2.97 -7.40 9.99
C PHE A 830 2.27 -8.33 11.00
N VAL A 831 2.39 -8.06 12.30
CA VAL A 831 1.74 -8.84 13.35
C VAL A 831 0.21 -8.69 13.30
N ASP A 832 -0.28 -7.49 12.97
CA ASP A 832 -1.71 -7.17 12.86
C ASP A 832 -2.43 -8.00 11.80
N ALA A 833 -3.57 -8.61 12.18
CA ALA A 833 -4.38 -9.45 11.30
C ALA A 833 -4.86 -8.71 10.03
N SER A 834 -5.12 -7.41 10.13
CA SER A 834 -5.55 -6.57 9.00
C SER A 834 -4.47 -6.43 7.91
N ARG A 835 -3.19 -6.39 8.30
CA ARG A 835 -2.05 -6.30 7.36
C ARG A 835 -1.71 -7.66 6.76
N LYS A 836 -1.98 -8.76 7.47
CA LYS A 836 -1.84 -10.14 6.95
C LYS A 836 -2.77 -10.44 5.79
N VAL A 837 -3.98 -9.87 5.77
CA VAL A 837 -4.90 -10.00 4.62
C VAL A 837 -4.31 -9.35 3.37
N VAL A 838 -3.67 -8.19 3.50
CA VAL A 838 -2.99 -7.51 2.37
C VAL A 838 -1.84 -8.36 1.82
N ILE A 839 -1.15 -9.10 2.68
CA ILE A 839 -0.10 -10.05 2.27
C ILE A 839 -0.68 -11.20 1.45
N LEU A 840 -1.79 -11.81 1.91
CA LEU A 840 -2.45 -12.88 1.16
C LEU A 840 -2.94 -12.37 -0.20
N ALA A 841 -3.45 -11.14 -0.27
CA ALA A 841 -3.83 -10.49 -1.52
C ALA A 841 -2.62 -10.26 -2.44
N ALA A 842 -1.51 -9.75 -1.90
CA ALA A 842 -0.26 -9.57 -2.65
C ALA A 842 0.31 -10.91 -3.14
N TRP A 843 0.16 -11.97 -2.35
CA TRP A 843 0.57 -13.31 -2.72
C TRP A 843 -0.30 -13.89 -3.85
N ALA A 844 -1.62 -13.75 -3.77
CA ALA A 844 -2.51 -14.11 -4.86
C ALA A 844 -2.19 -13.33 -6.14
N LEU A 845 -1.92 -12.02 -6.02
CA LEU A 845 -1.50 -11.18 -7.14
C LEU A 845 -0.17 -11.65 -7.74
N TRP A 846 0.80 -12.04 -6.91
CA TRP A 846 2.07 -12.59 -7.38
C TRP A 846 1.89 -13.89 -8.16
N ILE A 847 1.03 -14.80 -7.68
CA ILE A 847 0.69 -16.02 -8.41
C ILE A 847 0.08 -15.68 -9.76
N LEU A 848 -0.85 -14.72 -9.82
CA LEU A 848 -1.45 -14.27 -11.09
C LEU A 848 -0.41 -13.65 -12.04
N LEU A 849 0.53 -12.85 -11.52
CA LEU A 849 1.64 -12.29 -12.31
C LEU A 849 2.55 -13.40 -12.86
N MET A 850 2.86 -14.40 -12.06
CA MET A 850 3.69 -15.54 -12.48
C MET A 850 3.00 -16.40 -13.53
N ILE A 851 1.70 -16.67 -13.35
CA ILE A 851 0.88 -17.31 -14.37
C ILE A 851 0.95 -16.48 -15.64
N GLY A 852 0.60 -15.19 -15.59
CA GLY A 852 0.64 -14.27 -16.72
C GLY A 852 2.01 -14.22 -17.45
N PHE A 853 3.10 -14.27 -16.71
CA PHE A 853 4.46 -14.34 -17.26
C PHE A 853 4.71 -15.65 -18.02
N LEU A 854 4.34 -16.79 -17.45
CA LEU A 854 4.42 -18.09 -18.12
C LEU A 854 3.55 -18.14 -19.38
N ILE A 855 2.33 -17.59 -19.29
CA ILE A 855 1.41 -17.42 -20.44
C ILE A 855 2.11 -16.63 -21.56
N ALA A 856 2.71 -15.49 -21.22
CA ALA A 856 3.35 -14.60 -22.19
C ALA A 856 4.55 -15.26 -22.88
N ILE A 857 5.39 -15.98 -22.12
CA ILE A 857 6.54 -16.71 -22.66
C ILE A 857 6.08 -17.78 -23.65
N GLU A 858 5.09 -18.58 -23.27
CA GLU A 858 4.60 -19.67 -24.13
C GLU A 858 3.94 -19.09 -25.39
N TYR A 859 3.19 -17.99 -25.24
CA TYR A 859 2.62 -17.27 -26.38
C TYR A 859 3.68 -16.75 -27.36
N ILE A 860 4.82 -16.26 -26.87
CA ILE A 860 5.96 -15.86 -27.71
C ILE A 860 6.54 -17.08 -28.44
N ARG A 861 6.70 -18.22 -27.75
CA ARG A 861 7.20 -19.48 -28.34
C ARG A 861 6.33 -19.95 -29.49
N ASP A 862 5.03 -20.07 -29.26
CA ASP A 862 4.05 -20.49 -30.25
C ASP A 862 3.94 -19.49 -31.42
N ASN A 863 4.06 -18.18 -31.15
CA ASN A 863 4.10 -17.17 -32.20
C ASN A 863 5.34 -17.29 -33.11
N ILE A 864 6.52 -17.56 -32.54
CA ILE A 864 7.74 -17.80 -33.33
C ILE A 864 7.60 -19.08 -34.16
N GLN A 865 7.10 -20.17 -33.58
CA GLN A 865 6.85 -21.42 -34.31
C GLN A 865 5.90 -21.22 -35.50
N ARG A 866 4.81 -20.47 -35.31
CA ARG A 866 3.91 -20.10 -36.42
C ARG A 866 4.63 -19.31 -37.51
N GLN A 867 5.43 -18.32 -37.16
CA GLN A 867 6.18 -17.52 -38.13
C GLN A 867 7.20 -18.36 -38.92
N MET A 868 7.84 -19.33 -38.29
CA MET A 868 8.72 -20.30 -38.95
C MET A 868 7.95 -21.19 -39.94
N MET A 869 6.76 -21.68 -39.55
CA MET A 869 5.87 -22.44 -40.44
C MET A 869 5.39 -21.61 -41.63
N LEU A 870 5.09 -20.32 -41.44
CA LEU A 870 4.74 -19.41 -42.55
C LEU A 870 5.93 -19.22 -43.51
N GLY A 871 7.15 -19.15 -42.96
CA GLY A 871 8.36 -19.08 -43.77
C GLY A 871 8.58 -20.33 -44.62
N SER A 872 8.15 -21.52 -44.16
CA SER A 872 8.32 -22.79 -44.88
C SER A 872 7.25 -23.09 -45.94
N MET A 873 6.07 -22.46 -45.87
CA MET A 873 4.97 -22.61 -46.85
C MET A 873 5.33 -22.10 -48.25
N LYS A 874 4.71 -22.66 -49.31
CA LYS A 874 4.85 -22.17 -50.69
C LYS A 874 4.02 -20.90 -50.89
N ASP A 875 4.41 -20.05 -51.84
CA ASP A 875 3.74 -18.77 -52.10
C ASP A 875 2.27 -18.95 -52.53
N GLU A 876 1.97 -20.05 -53.23
CA GLU A 876 0.62 -20.46 -53.61
C GLU A 876 -0.25 -20.77 -52.37
N ASP A 877 0.31 -21.49 -51.39
CA ASP A 877 -0.37 -21.83 -50.14
C ASP A 877 -0.64 -20.57 -49.29
N ILE A 878 0.32 -19.64 -49.27
CA ILE A 878 0.18 -18.35 -48.57
C ILE A 878 -0.88 -17.48 -49.25
N ARG A 879 -0.94 -17.45 -50.59
CA ARG A 879 -1.98 -16.74 -51.34
C ARG A 879 -3.35 -17.39 -51.14
N ALA A 880 -3.44 -18.72 -51.10
CA ALA A 880 -4.67 -19.47 -50.84
C ALA A 880 -5.26 -19.18 -49.45
N LEU A 881 -4.41 -19.05 -48.42
CA LEU A 881 -4.80 -18.66 -47.07
C LEU A 881 -5.51 -17.29 -46.99
N PHE A 882 -5.28 -16.41 -47.97
CA PHE A 882 -5.87 -15.06 -48.02
C PHE A 882 -6.81 -14.81 -49.20
N SER A 883 -6.87 -15.70 -50.21
CA SER A 883 -7.80 -15.60 -51.34
C SER A 883 -9.23 -16.04 -50.98
N VAL A 884 -9.41 -16.87 -49.96
CA VAL A 884 -10.75 -17.20 -49.39
C VAL A 884 -11.42 -15.96 -48.78
N ARG A 885 -10.62 -14.96 -48.38
CA ARG A 885 -11.10 -13.71 -47.78
C ARG A 885 -11.76 -12.75 -48.77
N SER A 886 -11.39 -12.79 -50.06
CA SER A 886 -12.03 -11.92 -51.06
C SER A 886 -13.44 -12.40 -51.42
N ARG A 887 -13.71 -13.72 -51.35
CA ARG A 887 -15.04 -14.30 -51.57
C ARG A 887 -16.02 -14.04 -50.41
N LEU A 888 -15.54 -13.99 -49.17
CA LEU A 888 -16.38 -13.73 -47.98
C LEU A 888 -16.64 -12.24 -47.70
N ARG A 889 -15.85 -11.33 -48.27
CA ARG A 889 -16.06 -9.88 -48.11
C ARG A 889 -17.22 -9.33 -48.97
N GLY A 890 -17.71 -10.11 -49.93
CA GLY A 890 -18.89 -9.77 -50.74
C GLY A 890 -20.23 -9.93 -50.01
N LEU A 891 -20.23 -10.42 -48.77
CA LEU A 891 -21.43 -10.71 -47.96
C LEU A 891 -21.54 -9.85 -46.68
N ALA A 892 -20.79 -8.74 -46.57
CA ALA A 892 -20.89 -7.82 -45.44
C ALA A 892 -21.89 -6.68 -45.73
N LEU A 893 -22.86 -6.52 -44.82
CA LEU A 893 -23.94 -5.52 -44.77
C LEU A 893 -23.52 -4.07 -45.13
N PRO A 894 -24.46 -3.25 -45.67
CA PRO A 894 -24.21 -1.87 -46.02
C PRO A 894 -23.97 -1.03 -44.76
N MET A 895 -22.84 -0.32 -44.74
CA MET A 895 -22.54 0.72 -43.76
C MET A 895 -23.55 1.87 -43.95
N VAL A 896 -24.23 2.27 -42.88
CA VAL A 896 -25.06 3.47 -42.83
C VAL A 896 -24.17 4.69 -43.13
N ALA A 897 -24.32 5.25 -44.33
CA ALA A 897 -23.81 6.57 -44.65
C ALA A 897 -24.72 7.63 -44.02
N PRO A 898 -24.20 8.74 -43.47
CA PRO A 898 -25.05 9.85 -43.09
C PRO A 898 -25.70 10.45 -44.35
N ARG A 899 -27.02 10.59 -44.32
CA ARG A 899 -27.80 11.31 -45.34
C ARG A 899 -27.28 12.75 -45.44
N ALA A 900 -26.56 13.08 -46.51
CA ALA A 900 -26.41 14.45 -46.96
C ALA A 900 -27.70 14.86 -47.68
N ALA A 901 -28.37 15.88 -47.13
CA ALA A 901 -29.51 16.53 -47.77
C ALA A 901 -29.06 17.26 -49.04
N SER A 902 -29.93 17.18 -50.03
CA SER A 902 -29.84 17.69 -51.40
C SER A 902 -29.93 19.22 -51.52
N GLY A 903 -29.28 19.73 -52.57
CA GLY A 903 -29.61 20.99 -53.26
C GLY A 903 -28.60 22.12 -52.97
N ASP A 904 -28.11 22.90 -53.91
CA ASP A 904 -28.34 22.95 -55.36
C ASP A 904 -27.24 23.83 -56.00
N ALA A 905 -27.04 23.62 -57.30
CA ALA A 905 -26.56 24.58 -58.30
C ALA A 905 -25.21 25.34 -58.14
N ASN A 906 -24.35 25.00 -59.12
CA ASN A 906 -23.79 25.90 -60.15
C ASN A 906 -22.32 26.38 -60.11
N ALA A 907 -21.79 26.36 -61.34
CA ALA A 907 -20.66 27.14 -61.88
C ALA A 907 -19.20 26.66 -61.65
N ARG A 908 -18.73 25.89 -62.64
CA ARG A 908 -17.50 26.11 -63.45
C ARG A 908 -16.30 26.85 -62.79
N ARG A 909 -15.20 26.09 -62.59
CA ARG A 909 -13.80 26.23 -63.12
C ARG A 909 -13.24 27.66 -63.43
N PRO A 910 -11.90 27.91 -63.47
CA PRO A 910 -10.74 27.09 -63.04
C PRO A 910 -9.46 27.89 -62.56
N LYS A 911 -8.35 27.13 -62.39
CA LYS A 911 -6.93 27.44 -62.71
C LYS A 911 -5.96 28.00 -61.63
N HIS A 912 -4.95 27.16 -61.38
CA HIS A 912 -3.48 27.38 -61.38
C HIS A 912 -2.86 28.65 -60.76
N THR A 913 -1.95 28.44 -59.80
CA THR A 913 -0.46 28.61 -59.85
C THR A 913 0.02 28.85 -58.39
N ALA A 914 0.81 27.98 -57.78
CA ALA A 914 2.27 27.84 -57.90
C ALA A 914 3.09 29.00 -57.27
N SER A 915 3.91 28.57 -56.30
CA SER A 915 5.26 29.03 -55.96
C SER A 915 5.48 30.17 -54.94
N ASP A 916 6.36 29.80 -53.99
CA ASP A 916 7.46 30.57 -53.39
C ASP A 916 7.14 31.77 -52.50
N ALA A 917 7.93 32.15 -51.51
CA ALA A 917 8.97 31.52 -50.70
C ALA A 917 9.32 32.56 -49.63
N ALA A 918 9.77 32.07 -48.48
CA ALA A 918 10.80 32.68 -47.63
C ALA A 918 10.63 34.09 -47.03
N ALA A 919 10.66 34.06 -45.70
CA ALA A 919 11.56 34.83 -44.81
C ALA A 919 11.32 36.33 -44.60
N GLY A 920 11.35 36.73 -43.32
CA GLY A 920 11.55 38.12 -42.92
C GLY A 920 11.06 38.42 -41.52
N SER A 921 11.95 38.31 -40.55
CA SER A 921 11.78 38.70 -39.15
C SER A 921 11.65 40.21 -38.91
N ALA A 922 11.07 40.54 -37.75
CA ALA A 922 11.44 41.61 -36.82
C ALA A 922 10.55 42.87 -36.73
N THR A 923 9.81 42.90 -35.62
CA THR A 923 9.68 43.98 -34.60
C THR A 923 9.26 45.41 -34.98
N ASN A 924 8.23 45.85 -34.23
CA ASN A 924 8.17 47.02 -33.33
C ASN A 924 7.17 48.15 -33.62
N SER A 925 6.67 48.69 -32.49
CA SER A 925 5.89 49.92 -32.25
C SER A 925 4.38 49.84 -32.53
N ALA A 926 3.50 50.55 -31.84
CA ALA A 926 3.38 51.09 -30.48
C ALA A 926 2.01 51.80 -30.44
N THR A 927 1.50 52.03 -29.23
CA THR A 927 0.70 53.20 -28.80
C THR A 927 -0.78 53.39 -29.16
N ASN A 928 -1.50 53.75 -28.08
CA ASN A 928 -2.52 54.80 -27.93
C ASN A 928 -3.99 54.41 -27.67
N SER A 929 -4.40 54.59 -26.40
CA SER A 929 -5.70 55.13 -25.95
C SER A 929 -5.84 56.63 -26.34
N PRO A 930 -6.99 57.34 -26.20
CA PRO A 930 -7.63 57.65 -24.89
C PRO A 930 -9.16 57.98 -24.86
N GLY A 931 -9.70 58.15 -23.63
CA GLY A 931 -10.92 58.91 -23.25
C GLY A 931 -12.07 58.05 -22.68
N GLY A 932 -12.72 58.33 -21.54
CA GLY A 932 -12.62 59.36 -20.49
C GLY A 932 -13.95 59.52 -19.70
N SER A 933 -13.85 59.67 -18.37
CA SER A 933 -14.83 60.19 -17.35
C SER A 933 -16.09 59.36 -16.97
N GLY A 934 -16.53 59.26 -15.71
CA GLY A 934 -16.11 59.84 -14.41
C GLY A 934 -16.71 59.01 -13.23
N ASN A 935 -15.98 58.87 -12.12
CA ASN A 935 -16.09 59.64 -10.84
C ASN A 935 -17.31 59.21 -10.00
N ASP A 936 -17.28 58.97 -8.69
CA ASP A 936 -16.40 59.24 -7.54
C ASP A 936 -16.97 58.37 -6.38
N ASP A 937 -16.36 58.04 -5.24
CA ASP A 937 -15.30 58.60 -4.42
C ASP A 937 -14.88 57.46 -3.45
N ASN A 938 -13.58 57.14 -3.32
CA ASN A 938 -12.63 57.60 -2.28
C ASN A 938 -12.90 57.03 -0.87
N ALA A 939 -11.91 56.68 -0.04
CA ALA A 939 -10.44 56.62 -0.04
C ALA A 939 -10.10 55.86 1.28
N ALA A 940 -8.90 55.42 1.67
CA ALA A 940 -7.52 55.83 1.46
C ALA A 940 -6.64 54.68 2.03
N ASN A 941 -5.58 54.24 1.33
CA ASN A 941 -4.14 54.50 1.61
C ASN A 941 -3.63 53.98 2.97
N ASP A 942 -2.46 53.41 3.17
CA ASP A 942 -1.18 53.18 2.45
C ASP A 942 -0.53 51.98 3.21
N GLY A 943 0.48 51.22 2.77
CA GLY A 943 1.52 51.48 1.79
C GLY A 943 2.52 50.31 1.74
N ASN A 944 3.41 50.45 0.76
CA ASN A 944 4.53 49.63 0.36
C ASN A 944 5.61 49.45 1.46
N GLY A 945 6.37 48.34 1.42
CA GLY A 945 7.56 48.20 2.27
C GLY A 945 8.29 46.85 2.17
N ASN A 946 9.32 46.79 1.30
CA ASN A 946 10.46 45.87 1.44
C ASN A 946 11.09 45.97 2.84
N GLY A 947 11.49 44.85 3.43
CA GLY A 947 12.32 44.86 4.64
C GLY A 947 12.73 43.47 5.11
N LYS A 948 14.04 43.22 5.10
CA LYS A 948 14.75 42.12 5.78
C LYS A 948 14.54 42.16 7.31
N GLU A 949 14.92 41.07 7.96
CA GLU A 949 15.26 40.91 9.40
C GLU A 949 14.08 40.81 10.39
N MET A 950 13.66 39.59 10.71
CA MET A 950 14.02 38.87 11.96
C MET A 950 13.43 37.46 11.96
#